data_AF-A0A1H3FNG0-F1
#
_entry.id   AF-A0A1H3FNG0-F1
#
_cell.length_a   1.000
_cell.length_b   1.000
_cell.length_c   1.000
_cell.angle_alpha   90.00
_cell.angle_beta   90.00
_cell.angle_gamma   90.00
#
_symmetry.space_group_name_H-M   'P 1'
#
loop_
_entity.id
_entity.type
_entity.pdbx_description
1 polymer ?
#
loop_
_entity_poly.entity_id
_entity_poly.type
_entity_poly.pdbx_seq_one_letter_code
_entity_poly.pdbx_strand_id
1 'polypeptide(L)'
;MRFESTLLGSWSRREWLSVAVITVTAAFLVGSGILLLTVGSYTATLEDDLGSSASATYYESYETARTTTGDDDLVFPLARVSVDGESGHRVLGVPPDAPERIESASVAWESAAVPQPPEEGLYGPVPQPTRQEVGTTTVRVSPHSTDSRLFASEWYLGTAKTVTSLGETHALVVDTGDAAQDGGAPMWRLDGVPLIAALPFLLRGVGQIVRTLSLAVVGSGLLVLIIVYNVTRMSLRDRRREIQVARATGISPYRLFGLLEARVAVITGTGVSLGFAVGLIATNAVINAATYAGLPVTLSTVITPEIVRFVLLISSFLLGMGLLAGGLASIPVIRRDPAALSGTERPRDTESRVPAGLAGLVRPTFVTWRALIPTTATLAVFVLIVLLISAIGGAIAPLATTSSGTVVESGAPHPLNSRLSEDYAGVLRSQNITASPEVLYAQTLDGEPYLIRGANFTAFTSVSGARLTTGHPPRATDQAVIGRGLAATLGLDVGETITVGGSVTPGVRRVQIVGKYAGEGITDDQLVVPLGTAQELATGTGEVHLIRTNGTTDSFGALTRESGGLVVTGISGAGSIQAGSDYTVSVTTRNLGDERASRTVSVRIGNRTRNVTVAVPAGGVTRTDVTFSSLEAGTYTIAADGVTRSLDVYTTRAFVVPQEYPDRAPPGTTLVVPAATPNGTGVAEATVTLGDRQAQTTGEGVAPIRVPTTEGEYTLTVEKEGYETATHTLVVERGTPRELTGRIDVQPSTGTRLTDPIVEIQLGNPWGTFFVRNVSLVTPSTVETRTVEMAGGNVTRITLSAAETGLDRRLTPGTYDLRVVSNGTVLATTTYEVTGDERIAATLASQGEYSSGTAVGRAIENVFGNVQVLFLVIVGLAGLSTVGGTTATFAYAVHASRREIGIYRATGAGPWRILWLLFADALRVAVPAALVAFGLAAALLRGLVEADFLVVFGVRLSVPLSPFAVGATLLGAITLAAVSALGVGIVIAYTMPQRLLAAGR
;
A
#
# COMPACT_ATOMS: atom_id res chain seq x y z
N MET A 1 60.05 -17.33 37.78
CA MET A 1 58.63 -17.48 37.42
C MET A 1 58.16 -16.17 36.80
N ARG A 2 57.57 -16.24 35.61
CA ARG A 2 57.57 -15.15 34.62
C ARG A 2 56.71 -13.95 35.07
N PHE A 3 57.33 -12.81 35.33
CA PHE A 3 56.67 -11.51 35.54
C PHE A 3 55.58 -11.23 34.47
N GLU A 4 55.82 -11.69 33.25
CA GLU A 4 54.90 -11.62 32.11
C GLU A 4 53.58 -12.38 32.37
N SER A 5 53.60 -13.57 32.98
CA SER A 5 52.39 -14.36 33.21
C SER A 5 51.53 -13.80 34.36
N THR A 6 52.16 -13.19 35.36
CA THR A 6 51.45 -12.52 36.46
C THR A 6 50.82 -11.21 36.00
N LEU A 7 51.45 -10.47 35.09
CA LEU A 7 50.87 -9.28 34.46
C LEU A 7 49.74 -9.58 33.48
N LEU A 8 49.72 -10.76 32.86
CA LEU A 8 48.64 -11.17 31.97
C LEU A 8 47.43 -11.77 32.74
N GLY A 9 47.68 -12.62 33.74
CA GLY A 9 46.64 -13.42 34.40
C GLY A 9 46.00 -12.83 35.66
N SER A 10 46.63 -11.85 36.34
CA SER A 10 46.07 -11.29 37.58
C SER A 10 45.07 -10.16 37.31
N TRP A 11 43.79 -10.50 37.12
CA TRP A 11 42.75 -9.49 36.91
C TRP A 11 42.19 -8.95 38.22
N SER A 12 42.13 -7.63 38.32
CA SER A 12 41.45 -6.95 39.42
C SER A 12 39.93 -7.11 39.28
N ARG A 13 39.18 -6.92 40.38
CA ARG A 13 37.70 -6.85 40.34
C ARG A 13 37.19 -5.77 39.36
N ARG A 14 37.99 -4.74 39.08
CA ARG A 14 37.64 -3.64 38.15
C ARG A 14 37.77 -4.06 36.69
N GLU A 15 38.76 -4.88 36.37
CA GLU A 15 38.92 -5.44 35.03
C GLU A 15 37.81 -6.46 34.75
N TRP A 16 37.42 -7.28 35.72
CA TRP A 16 36.24 -8.14 35.62
C TRP A 16 34.93 -7.36 35.39
N LEU A 17 34.74 -6.23 36.07
CA LEU A 17 33.59 -5.36 35.83
C LEU A 17 33.61 -4.79 34.41
N SER A 18 34.79 -4.49 33.88
CA SER A 18 34.94 -3.98 32.50
C SER A 18 34.63 -5.06 31.47
N VAL A 19 35.08 -6.30 31.71
CA VAL A 19 34.68 -7.47 30.92
C VAL A 19 33.17 -7.58 30.88
N ALA A 20 32.48 -7.50 32.03
CA ALA A 20 31.03 -7.57 32.09
C ALA A 20 30.33 -6.47 31.27
N VAL A 21 30.84 -5.22 31.30
CA VAL A 21 30.27 -4.13 30.50
C VAL A 21 30.51 -4.32 29.00
N ILE A 22 31.71 -4.76 28.62
CA ILE A 22 32.03 -5.11 27.21
C ILE A 22 31.13 -6.26 26.76
N THR A 23 30.91 -7.27 27.61
CA THR A 23 30.00 -8.40 27.35
C THR A 23 28.57 -7.93 27.08
N VAL A 24 27.99 -7.08 27.93
CA VAL A 24 26.62 -6.58 27.71
C VAL A 24 26.54 -5.73 26.43
N THR A 25 27.54 -4.90 26.17
CA THR A 25 27.59 -4.06 24.96
C THR A 25 27.71 -4.90 23.69
N ALA A 26 28.61 -5.89 23.68
CA ALA A 26 28.78 -6.81 22.56
C ALA A 26 27.54 -7.71 22.37
N ALA A 27 26.92 -8.18 23.47
CA ALA A 27 25.67 -8.95 23.41
C ALA A 27 24.53 -8.16 22.79
N PHE A 28 24.41 -6.87 23.14
CA PHE A 28 23.44 -5.96 22.54
C PHE A 28 23.63 -5.81 21.02
N LEU A 29 24.86 -5.54 20.58
CA LEU A 29 25.16 -5.35 19.15
C LEU A 29 24.99 -6.63 18.34
N VAL A 30 25.48 -7.76 18.88
CA VAL A 30 25.35 -9.08 18.23
C VAL A 30 23.88 -9.49 18.15
N GLY A 31 23.14 -9.38 19.25
CA GLY A 31 21.71 -9.72 19.27
C GLY A 31 20.89 -8.84 18.32
N SER A 32 21.11 -7.52 18.34
CA SER A 32 20.42 -6.59 17.43
C SER A 32 20.78 -6.86 15.96
N GLY A 33 22.06 -7.16 15.68
CA GLY A 33 22.54 -7.48 14.35
C GLY A 33 21.98 -8.78 13.78
N ILE A 34 21.93 -9.84 14.61
CA ILE A 34 21.35 -11.13 14.22
C ILE A 34 19.88 -10.94 13.90
N LEU A 35 19.10 -10.34 14.81
CA LEU A 35 17.65 -10.11 14.61
C LEU A 35 17.38 -9.38 13.30
N LEU A 36 18.19 -8.38 12.97
CA LEU A 36 18.00 -7.54 11.79
C LEU A 36 18.46 -8.20 10.48
N LEU A 37 19.49 -9.05 10.51
CA LEU A 37 19.93 -9.80 9.33
C LEU A 37 19.06 -11.03 9.06
N THR A 38 18.47 -11.63 10.10
CA THR A 38 17.44 -12.66 9.93
C THR A 38 16.25 -12.10 9.13
N VAL A 39 15.89 -10.82 9.33
CA VAL A 39 14.90 -10.13 8.48
C VAL A 39 15.33 -10.09 7.00
N GLY A 40 16.59 -9.77 6.72
CA GLY A 40 17.12 -9.74 5.35
C GLY A 40 17.16 -11.11 4.66
N SER A 41 17.33 -12.21 5.40
CA SER A 41 17.33 -13.57 4.83
C SER A 41 15.98 -13.98 4.23
N TYR A 42 14.88 -13.35 4.66
CA TYR A 42 13.55 -13.53 4.06
C TYR A 42 13.43 -12.88 2.68
N THR A 43 14.33 -11.93 2.35
CA THR A 43 14.39 -11.30 1.03
C THR A 43 15.02 -12.23 -0.01
N ALA A 44 15.92 -13.14 0.40
CA ALA A 44 16.57 -14.09 -0.51
C ALA A 44 15.57 -15.07 -1.15
N THR A 45 14.45 -15.38 -0.49
CA THR A 45 13.39 -16.21 -1.09
C THR A 45 12.56 -15.47 -2.14
N LEU A 46 12.63 -14.13 -2.19
CA LEU A 46 11.98 -13.31 -3.21
C LEU A 46 12.87 -13.11 -4.45
N GLU A 47 14.16 -13.42 -4.36
CA GLU A 47 15.13 -13.25 -5.45
C GLU A 47 14.85 -14.19 -6.62
N ASP A 48 14.39 -15.42 -6.35
CA ASP A 48 14.04 -16.40 -7.39
C ASP A 48 12.80 -16.00 -8.19
N ASP A 49 11.86 -15.26 -7.60
CA ASP A 49 10.58 -14.88 -8.24
C ASP A 49 10.58 -13.46 -8.84
N LEU A 50 11.45 -12.56 -8.36
CA LEU A 50 11.48 -11.13 -8.72
C LEU A 50 12.86 -10.65 -9.22
N GLY A 51 13.78 -11.58 -9.49
CA GLY A 51 15.11 -11.28 -10.00
C GLY A 51 15.04 -10.70 -11.42
N SER A 52 15.25 -9.39 -11.54
CA SER A 52 15.39 -8.68 -12.81
C SER A 52 16.65 -7.84 -12.82
N SER A 53 17.42 -7.93 -13.90
CA SER A 53 18.62 -7.11 -14.14
C SER A 53 18.37 -5.98 -15.15
N ALA A 54 17.13 -5.79 -15.60
CA ALA A 54 16.82 -4.81 -16.62
C ALA A 54 16.46 -3.45 -16.02
N SER A 55 16.99 -2.39 -16.61
CA SER A 55 16.75 -1.02 -16.16
C SER A 55 16.54 -0.08 -17.34
N ALA A 56 15.88 1.04 -17.08
CA ALA A 56 15.59 2.06 -18.07
C ALA A 56 16.17 3.41 -17.67
N THR A 57 16.88 4.05 -18.60
CA THR A 57 17.48 5.38 -18.43
C THR A 57 16.94 6.32 -19.50
N TYR A 58 16.55 7.52 -19.06
CA TYR A 58 16.07 8.56 -19.96
C TYR A 58 17.20 9.50 -20.37
N TYR A 59 17.26 9.84 -21.65
CA TYR A 59 18.20 10.79 -22.21
C TYR A 59 17.47 11.92 -22.92
N GLU A 60 17.91 13.16 -22.68
CA GLU A 60 17.37 14.35 -23.35
C GLU A 60 17.67 14.38 -24.85
N SER A 61 18.64 13.59 -25.33
CA SER A 61 19.02 13.50 -26.75
C SER A 61 19.21 12.05 -27.18
N TYR A 62 18.56 11.68 -28.29
CA TYR A 62 18.73 10.38 -28.93
C TYR A 62 20.15 10.12 -29.42
N GLU A 63 20.85 11.15 -29.91
CA GLU A 63 22.24 11.02 -30.37
C GLU A 63 23.18 10.74 -29.19
N THR A 64 23.01 11.46 -28.08
CA THR A 64 23.82 11.26 -26.87
C THR A 64 23.62 9.85 -26.31
N ALA A 65 22.37 9.39 -26.23
CA ALA A 65 22.05 8.03 -25.80
C ALA A 65 22.85 7.00 -26.60
N ARG A 66 22.71 7.02 -27.94
CA ARG A 66 23.35 6.07 -28.83
C ARG A 66 24.89 6.07 -28.77
N THR A 67 25.51 7.20 -28.42
CA THR A 67 26.98 7.28 -28.26
C THR A 67 27.50 6.86 -26.90
N THR A 68 26.65 6.84 -25.87
CA THR A 68 27.04 6.59 -24.47
C THR A 68 26.75 5.15 -24.05
N THR A 69 25.79 4.50 -24.71
CA THR A 69 25.31 3.14 -24.42
C THR A 69 26.12 2.07 -25.14
N GLY A 70 26.15 0.86 -24.58
CA GLY A 70 26.80 -0.30 -25.18
C GLY A 70 26.04 -0.81 -26.42
N ASP A 71 26.68 -1.66 -27.21
CA ASP A 71 26.05 -2.27 -28.40
C ASP A 71 24.89 -3.22 -28.03
N ASP A 72 24.81 -3.67 -26.78
CA ASP A 72 23.77 -4.58 -26.27
C ASP A 72 22.54 -3.84 -25.68
N ASP A 73 22.58 -2.50 -25.57
CA ASP A 73 21.48 -1.69 -25.02
C ASP A 73 20.40 -1.37 -26.06
N LEU A 74 19.13 -1.46 -25.67
CA LEU A 74 18.01 -1.13 -26.54
C LEU A 74 17.68 0.37 -26.47
N VAL A 75 17.92 1.12 -27.54
CA VAL A 75 17.70 2.57 -27.59
C VAL A 75 16.39 2.92 -28.32
N PHE A 76 15.37 3.29 -27.56
CA PHE A 76 14.06 3.71 -28.08
C PHE A 76 13.99 5.24 -28.25
N PRO A 77 13.91 5.79 -29.48
CA PRO A 77 13.68 7.23 -29.65
C PRO A 77 12.30 7.63 -29.13
N LEU A 78 12.22 8.80 -28.50
CA LEU A 78 11.02 9.37 -27.93
C LEU A 78 10.81 10.80 -28.43
N ALA A 79 9.65 11.08 -29.04
CA ALA A 79 9.26 12.42 -29.44
C ALA A 79 8.09 12.93 -28.57
N ARG A 80 8.06 14.24 -28.31
CA ARG A 80 6.88 14.92 -27.78
C ARG A 80 6.21 15.69 -28.93
N VAL A 81 4.96 15.36 -29.20
CA VAL A 81 4.19 15.92 -30.34
C VAL A 81 2.84 16.45 -29.89
N SER A 82 2.22 17.23 -30.77
CA SER A 82 0.80 17.55 -30.64
C SER A 82 -0.03 16.54 -31.43
N VAL A 83 -1.17 16.11 -30.88
CA VAL A 83 -2.14 15.25 -31.57
C VAL A 83 -3.47 15.98 -31.62
N ASP A 84 -4.01 16.21 -32.82
CA ASP A 84 -5.27 16.92 -33.07
C ASP A 84 -5.38 18.27 -32.33
N GLY A 85 -4.25 18.98 -32.19
CA GLY A 85 -4.14 20.29 -31.52
C GLY A 85 -3.87 20.23 -30.01
N GLU A 86 -3.90 19.06 -29.37
CA GLU A 86 -3.47 18.87 -27.98
C GLU A 86 -1.97 18.61 -27.94
N SER A 87 -1.20 19.40 -27.18
CA SER A 87 0.25 19.28 -27.10
C SER A 87 0.69 18.38 -25.95
N GLY A 88 1.79 17.62 -26.12
CA GLY A 88 2.46 16.92 -25.02
C GLY A 88 2.36 15.40 -25.07
N HIS A 89 1.75 14.83 -26.11
CA HIS A 89 1.71 13.39 -26.32
C HIS A 89 3.10 12.84 -26.62
N ARG A 90 3.37 11.63 -26.14
CA ARG A 90 4.64 10.94 -26.35
C ARG A 90 4.47 9.93 -27.47
N VAL A 91 5.43 9.92 -28.40
CA VAL A 91 5.55 8.91 -29.44
C VAL A 91 6.86 8.17 -29.23
N LEU A 92 6.78 6.86 -28.99
CA LEU A 92 7.92 5.98 -28.80
C LEU A 92 8.17 5.19 -30.09
N GLY A 93 9.42 5.20 -30.54
CA GLY A 93 9.85 4.44 -31.70
C GLY A 93 10.47 3.12 -31.28
N VAL A 94 9.94 2.01 -31.81
CA VAL A 94 10.52 0.68 -31.60
C VAL A 94 11.66 0.49 -32.60
N PRO A 95 12.89 0.19 -32.15
CA PRO A 95 14.02 -0.04 -33.03
C PRO A 95 13.90 -1.43 -33.69
N PRO A 96 14.44 -1.62 -34.91
CA PRO A 96 14.20 -2.82 -35.73
C PRO A 96 14.82 -4.10 -35.16
N ASP A 97 15.80 -3.94 -34.28
CA ASP A 97 16.56 -4.97 -33.56
C ASP A 97 15.96 -5.28 -32.18
N ALA A 98 14.86 -4.63 -31.78
CA ALA A 98 14.21 -4.93 -30.52
C ALA A 98 13.66 -6.37 -30.51
N PRO A 99 13.98 -7.19 -29.48
CA PRO A 99 13.39 -8.52 -29.34
C PRO A 99 11.90 -8.42 -29.00
N GLU A 100 11.12 -9.46 -29.32
CA GLU A 100 9.70 -9.53 -28.95
C GLU A 100 9.48 -9.49 -27.42
N ARG A 101 10.48 -9.94 -26.65
CA ARG A 101 10.46 -9.97 -25.19
C ARG A 101 11.85 -9.72 -24.63
N ILE A 102 11.90 -8.98 -23.52
CA ILE A 102 13.10 -8.82 -22.70
C ILE A 102 13.03 -9.84 -21.54
N GLU A 103 13.74 -10.95 -21.66
CA GLU A 103 13.67 -12.06 -20.68
C GLU A 103 14.14 -11.62 -19.29
N SER A 104 15.20 -10.81 -19.22
CA SER A 104 15.73 -10.25 -17.96
C SER A 104 14.81 -9.24 -17.27
N ALA A 105 13.75 -8.80 -17.95
CA ALA A 105 12.68 -7.95 -17.41
C ALA A 105 11.36 -8.71 -17.25
N SER A 106 11.32 -10.02 -17.47
CA SER A 106 10.10 -10.83 -17.42
C SER A 106 10.00 -11.61 -16.10
N VAL A 107 8.78 -11.83 -15.63
CA VAL A 107 8.46 -12.64 -14.45
C VAL A 107 7.50 -13.76 -14.81
N ALA A 108 7.38 -14.77 -13.96
CA ALA A 108 6.60 -15.99 -14.25
C ALA A 108 5.13 -15.72 -14.62
N TRP A 109 4.55 -14.63 -14.13
CA TRP A 109 3.15 -14.25 -14.38
C TRP A 109 2.97 -13.14 -15.43
N GLU A 110 4.03 -12.44 -15.83
CA GLU A 110 3.95 -11.34 -16.81
C GLU A 110 5.27 -11.19 -17.57
N SER A 111 5.19 -11.19 -18.90
CA SER A 111 6.35 -10.94 -19.75
C SER A 111 6.54 -9.46 -20.09
N ALA A 112 7.79 -8.99 -20.10
CA ALA A 112 8.15 -7.69 -20.67
C ALA A 112 8.15 -7.74 -22.20
N ALA A 113 6.94 -7.81 -22.77
CA ALA A 113 6.73 -7.84 -24.21
C ALA A 113 7.00 -6.46 -24.83
N VAL A 114 7.84 -6.43 -25.86
CA VAL A 114 8.08 -5.22 -26.66
C VAL A 114 7.08 -5.24 -27.83
N PRO A 115 6.22 -4.22 -27.97
CA PRO A 115 5.25 -4.17 -29.05
C PRO A 115 5.94 -4.10 -30.41
N GLN A 116 5.48 -4.90 -31.37
CA GLN A 116 5.87 -4.75 -32.77
C GLN A 116 5.24 -3.47 -33.33
N PRO A 117 6.01 -2.57 -33.97
CA PRO A 117 5.46 -1.35 -34.55
C PRO A 117 4.57 -1.68 -35.77
N PRO A 118 3.58 -0.83 -36.11
CA PRO A 118 2.78 -1.05 -37.30
C PRO A 118 3.64 -0.83 -38.56
N GLU A 119 3.36 -1.59 -39.64
CA GLU A 119 4.05 -1.41 -40.93
C GLU A 119 3.87 0.03 -41.48
N GLU A 120 2.67 0.59 -41.30
CA GLU A 120 2.34 1.97 -41.62
C GLU A 120 1.53 2.62 -40.49
N GLY A 121 1.88 3.87 -40.16
CA GLY A 121 1.16 4.67 -39.18
C GLY A 121 1.70 4.55 -37.75
N LEU A 122 0.80 4.66 -36.77
CA LEU A 122 1.10 4.55 -35.34
C LEU A 122 0.05 3.67 -34.65
N TYR A 123 0.43 3.00 -33.56
CA TYR A 123 -0.53 2.58 -32.54
C TYR A 123 -0.73 3.71 -31.53
N GLY A 124 -1.93 3.80 -30.95
CA GLY A 124 -2.23 4.80 -29.94
C GLY A 124 -3.53 4.49 -29.19
N PRO A 125 -3.91 5.35 -28.22
CA PRO A 125 -5.07 5.15 -27.35
C PRO A 125 -6.39 5.49 -28.07
N VAL A 126 -6.69 4.78 -29.15
CA VAL A 126 -7.92 4.93 -29.95
C VAL A 126 -8.74 3.63 -29.92
N PRO A 127 -10.08 3.70 -29.88
CA PRO A 127 -10.93 2.51 -29.81
C PRO A 127 -11.02 1.77 -31.14
N GLN A 128 -10.84 2.49 -32.26
CA GLN A 128 -10.86 1.96 -33.61
C GLN A 128 -9.86 2.73 -34.49
N PRO A 129 -9.36 2.15 -35.58
CA PRO A 129 -8.43 2.83 -36.47
C PRO A 129 -9.00 4.15 -37.00
N THR A 130 -8.28 5.25 -36.79
CA THR A 130 -8.68 6.61 -37.19
C THR A 130 -7.50 7.37 -37.82
N ARG A 131 -7.75 8.54 -38.43
CA ARG A 131 -6.69 9.44 -38.90
C ARG A 131 -6.61 10.62 -37.96
N GLN A 132 -5.43 10.88 -37.41
CA GLN A 132 -5.16 12.01 -36.52
C GLN A 132 -4.03 12.87 -37.09
N GLU A 133 -4.03 14.16 -36.79
CA GLU A 133 -2.92 15.05 -37.06
C GLU A 133 -1.89 14.89 -35.94
N VAL A 134 -0.74 14.30 -36.23
CA VAL A 134 0.37 14.07 -35.30
C VAL A 134 1.54 14.97 -35.70
N GLY A 135 1.83 15.97 -34.86
CA GLY A 135 2.72 17.06 -35.21
C GLY A 135 2.14 17.88 -36.36
N THR A 136 2.79 17.84 -37.52
CA THR A 136 2.33 18.50 -38.76
C THR A 136 1.87 17.50 -39.83
N THR A 137 1.73 16.22 -39.46
CA THR A 137 1.47 15.13 -40.42
C THR A 137 0.20 14.38 -40.05
N THR A 138 -0.67 14.13 -41.01
CA THR A 138 -1.84 13.25 -40.80
C THR A 138 -1.43 11.79 -40.92
N VAL A 139 -1.60 11.03 -39.83
CA VAL A 139 -1.17 9.62 -39.73
C VAL A 139 -2.36 8.74 -39.35
N ARG A 140 -2.38 7.49 -39.86
CA ARG A 140 -3.35 6.49 -39.41
C ARG A 140 -2.92 5.97 -38.03
N VAL A 141 -3.79 6.13 -37.04
CA VAL A 141 -3.61 5.64 -35.67
C VAL A 141 -4.52 4.43 -35.48
N SER A 142 -3.96 3.29 -35.10
CA SER A 142 -4.71 2.08 -34.77
C SER A 142 -4.68 1.81 -33.27
N PRO A 143 -5.64 1.07 -32.71
CA PRO A 143 -5.63 0.68 -31.30
C PRO A 143 -4.37 -0.14 -30.98
N HIS A 144 -3.85 -0.03 -29.76
CA HIS A 144 -2.78 -0.92 -29.27
C HIS A 144 -3.17 -2.40 -29.41
N SER A 145 -2.19 -3.27 -29.70
CA SER A 145 -2.40 -4.70 -29.54
C SER A 145 -2.53 -5.03 -28.06
N THR A 146 -3.39 -5.99 -27.73
CA THR A 146 -3.70 -6.38 -26.33
C THR A 146 -2.53 -6.96 -25.54
N ASP A 147 -1.38 -7.20 -26.19
CA ASP A 147 -0.27 -7.97 -25.64
C ASP A 147 0.89 -7.11 -25.09
N SER A 148 0.85 -5.77 -25.21
CA SER A 148 1.96 -4.90 -24.78
C SER A 148 1.69 -4.18 -23.45
N ARG A 149 2.48 -4.49 -22.41
CA ARG A 149 2.41 -3.83 -21.09
C ARG A 149 3.68 -3.13 -20.64
N LEU A 150 4.78 -3.23 -21.39
CA LEU A 150 6.05 -2.60 -20.99
C LEU A 150 5.99 -1.06 -21.02
N PHE A 151 5.29 -0.50 -22.02
CA PHE A 151 5.14 0.94 -22.20
C PHE A 151 3.73 1.40 -21.87
N ALA A 152 3.60 2.65 -21.45
CA ALA A 152 2.33 3.22 -21.03
C ALA A 152 1.31 3.26 -22.19
N SER A 153 0.06 2.91 -21.89
CA SER A 153 -0.99 2.73 -22.90
C SER A 153 -1.41 4.02 -23.61
N GLU A 154 -1.08 5.18 -23.05
CA GLU A 154 -1.31 6.49 -23.67
C GLU A 154 -0.21 6.94 -24.64
N TRP A 155 0.91 6.20 -24.72
CA TRP A 155 2.00 6.55 -25.63
C TRP A 155 1.69 6.03 -27.02
N TYR A 156 1.92 6.87 -28.02
CA TYR A 156 1.84 6.42 -29.40
C TYR A 156 3.07 5.58 -29.73
N LEU A 157 2.90 4.48 -30.45
CA LEU A 157 3.99 3.57 -30.84
C LEU A 157 4.16 3.55 -32.36
N GLY A 158 5.39 3.69 -32.82
CA GLY A 158 5.75 3.63 -34.24
C GLY A 158 7.12 3.03 -34.46
N THR A 159 7.59 3.04 -35.70
CA THR A 159 8.99 2.67 -35.99
C THR A 159 9.93 3.78 -35.52
N ALA A 160 11.17 3.42 -35.12
CA ALA A 160 12.21 4.40 -34.78
C ALA A 160 12.42 5.47 -35.87
N LYS A 161 12.29 5.09 -37.15
CA LYS A 161 12.38 6.01 -38.29
C LYS A 161 11.22 6.99 -38.35
N THR A 162 9.99 6.54 -38.07
CA THR A 162 8.81 7.43 -38.01
C THR A 162 8.99 8.46 -36.92
N VAL A 163 9.40 8.05 -35.71
CA VAL A 163 9.52 8.95 -34.55
C VAL A 163 10.62 9.99 -34.72
N THR A 164 11.78 9.59 -35.25
CA THR A 164 12.88 10.51 -35.57
C THR A 164 12.51 11.56 -36.63
N SER A 165 11.54 11.28 -37.49
CA SER A 165 11.04 12.25 -38.47
C SER A 165 10.10 13.33 -37.90
N LEU A 166 9.61 13.14 -36.67
CA LEU A 166 8.64 14.05 -36.03
C LEU A 166 9.28 15.28 -35.34
N GLY A 167 10.61 15.40 -35.29
CA GLY A 167 11.33 16.53 -34.66
C GLY A 167 12.14 16.12 -33.42
N GLU A 168 12.69 17.10 -32.68
CA GLU A 168 13.64 16.92 -31.55
C GLU A 168 13.35 15.67 -30.68
N THR A 169 14.23 14.67 -30.81
CA THR A 169 14.05 13.34 -30.22
C THR A 169 14.92 13.12 -28.99
N HIS A 170 14.24 12.75 -27.92
CA HIS A 170 14.79 12.24 -26.68
C HIS A 170 14.98 10.72 -26.85
N ALA A 171 15.50 10.02 -25.84
CA ALA A 171 15.58 8.56 -25.85
C ALA A 171 15.26 7.93 -24.52
N LEU A 172 14.72 6.72 -24.59
CA LEU A 172 14.63 5.78 -23.49
C LEU A 172 15.54 4.61 -23.81
N VAL A 173 16.57 4.41 -23.01
CA VAL A 173 17.51 3.29 -23.15
C VAL A 173 17.08 2.22 -22.17
N VAL A 174 16.95 0.98 -22.63
CA VAL A 174 16.75 -0.18 -21.78
C VAL A 174 18.00 -1.04 -21.82
N ASP A 175 18.67 -1.13 -20.67
CA ASP A 175 19.74 -2.08 -20.43
C ASP A 175 19.09 -3.42 -20.07
N THR A 176 19.35 -4.46 -20.86
CA THR A 176 18.82 -5.81 -20.64
C THR A 176 19.64 -6.59 -19.61
N GLY A 177 20.80 -6.08 -19.17
CA GLY A 177 21.64 -6.70 -18.15
C GLY A 177 22.37 -7.95 -18.61
N ASP A 178 22.41 -8.25 -19.91
CA ASP A 178 23.11 -9.42 -20.46
C ASP A 178 24.64 -9.33 -20.22
N ALA A 179 25.20 -8.12 -20.19
CA ALA A 179 26.60 -7.87 -19.81
C ALA A 179 26.91 -8.18 -18.33
N ALA A 180 25.90 -8.18 -17.44
CA ALA A 180 26.08 -8.52 -16.02
C ALA A 180 26.25 -10.03 -15.80
N GLN A 181 25.74 -10.87 -16.71
CA GLN A 181 25.94 -12.33 -16.67
C GLN A 181 27.39 -12.73 -16.98
N ASP A 182 28.07 -12.03 -17.88
CA ASP A 182 29.47 -12.31 -18.25
C ASP A 182 30.51 -11.60 -17.36
N GLY A 183 30.07 -10.69 -16.48
CA GLY A 183 30.94 -9.70 -15.83
C GLY A 183 30.60 -9.29 -14.39
N GLY A 184 29.94 -10.10 -13.57
CA GLY A 184 29.97 -10.00 -12.10
C GLY A 184 29.57 -8.65 -11.46
N ALA A 185 28.85 -7.77 -12.18
CA ALA A 185 28.30 -6.55 -11.60
C ALA A 185 27.05 -6.94 -10.78
N PRO A 186 27.05 -6.75 -9.45
CA PRO A 186 25.96 -7.23 -8.62
C PRO A 186 24.70 -6.37 -8.81
N MET A 187 23.53 -7.02 -8.79
CA MET A 187 22.17 -6.47 -9.04
C MET A 187 21.83 -5.18 -8.27
N TRP A 188 22.56 -4.86 -7.18
CA TRP A 188 22.41 -3.60 -6.46
C TRP A 188 22.99 -2.37 -7.19
N ARG A 189 23.70 -2.53 -8.31
CA ARG A 189 24.33 -1.44 -9.10
C ARG A 189 23.67 -1.22 -10.46
N LEU A 190 22.36 -1.43 -10.57
CA LEU A 190 21.61 -1.00 -11.75
C LEU A 190 21.68 0.53 -11.86
N ASP A 191 22.18 1.03 -12.99
CA ASP A 191 22.18 2.46 -13.33
C ASP A 191 20.85 2.77 -14.03
N GLY A 192 20.09 3.75 -13.52
CA GLY A 192 18.75 4.07 -14.01
C GLY A 192 17.62 3.45 -13.17
N VAL A 193 16.42 3.39 -13.74
CA VAL A 193 15.20 2.95 -13.05
C VAL A 193 14.92 1.50 -13.39
N PRO A 194 14.87 0.57 -12.41
CA PRO A 194 14.58 -0.84 -12.69
C PRO A 194 13.19 -1.01 -13.32
N LEU A 195 13.07 -1.87 -14.32
CA LEU A 195 11.77 -2.20 -14.91
C LEU A 195 10.88 -2.99 -13.92
N ILE A 196 11.51 -3.71 -13.00
CA ILE A 196 10.90 -4.39 -11.84
C ILE A 196 11.70 -3.99 -10.60
N ALA A 197 11.14 -3.11 -9.76
CA ALA A 197 11.89 -2.49 -8.68
C ALA A 197 11.67 -3.10 -7.29
N ALA A 198 10.79 -4.10 -7.12
CA ALA A 198 10.50 -4.67 -5.80
C ALA A 198 11.75 -5.20 -5.08
N LEU A 199 12.57 -6.01 -5.78
CA LEU A 199 13.80 -6.55 -5.20
C LEU A 199 14.90 -5.48 -5.01
N PRO A 200 15.21 -4.61 -6.01
CA PRO A 200 16.12 -3.48 -5.80
C PRO A 200 15.73 -2.59 -4.62
N PHE A 201 14.45 -2.29 -4.43
CA PHE A 201 13.93 -1.54 -3.29
C PHE A 201 14.24 -2.24 -1.96
N LEU A 202 13.99 -3.56 -1.88
CA LEU A 202 14.27 -4.35 -0.69
C LEU A 202 15.77 -4.38 -0.36
N LEU A 203 16.62 -4.68 -1.35
CA LEU A 203 18.07 -4.75 -1.17
C LEU A 203 18.66 -3.39 -0.75
N ARG A 204 18.26 -2.30 -1.43
CA ARG A 204 18.71 -0.94 -1.09
C ARG A 204 18.21 -0.51 0.28
N GLY A 205 16.95 -0.80 0.61
CA GLY A 205 16.37 -0.47 1.90
C GLY A 205 17.01 -1.23 3.07
N VAL A 206 17.30 -2.52 2.91
CA VAL A 206 18.11 -3.28 3.88
C VAL A 206 19.51 -2.68 4.01
N GLY A 207 20.12 -2.25 2.90
CA GLY A 207 21.38 -1.50 2.91
C GLY A 207 21.32 -0.22 3.73
N GLN A 208 20.25 0.57 3.61
CA GLN A 208 20.01 1.78 4.41
C GLN A 208 19.84 1.45 5.91
N ILE A 209 19.17 0.33 6.25
CA ILE A 209 19.08 -0.13 7.64
C ILE A 209 20.46 -0.51 8.18
N VAL A 210 21.26 -1.26 7.42
CA VAL A 210 22.63 -1.65 7.82
C VAL A 210 23.51 -0.41 8.01
N ARG A 211 23.40 0.58 7.11
CA ARG A 211 24.08 1.88 7.24
C ARG A 211 23.66 2.58 8.52
N THR A 212 22.37 2.63 8.83
CA THR A 212 21.86 3.22 10.08
C THR A 212 22.35 2.46 11.32
N LEU A 213 22.36 1.13 11.29
CA LEU A 213 22.85 0.28 12.38
C LEU A 213 24.35 0.45 12.61
N SER A 214 25.13 0.71 11.56
CA SER A 214 26.57 0.97 11.67
C SER A 214 26.87 2.16 12.60
N LEU A 215 25.95 3.14 12.71
CA LEU A 215 26.07 4.26 13.65
C LEU A 215 25.98 3.79 15.10
N ALA A 216 25.08 2.84 15.41
CA ALA A 216 24.98 2.25 16.73
C ALA A 216 26.23 1.43 17.09
N VAL A 217 26.82 0.74 16.11
CA VAL A 217 28.11 0.03 16.25
C VAL A 217 29.23 1.02 16.56
N VAL A 218 29.34 2.13 15.81
CA VAL A 218 30.35 3.18 16.05
C VAL A 218 30.16 3.81 17.44
N GLY A 219 28.93 4.18 17.82
CA GLY A 219 28.62 4.74 19.13
C GLY A 219 28.96 3.78 20.29
N SER A 220 28.69 2.49 20.11
CA SER A 220 29.03 1.44 21.08
C SER A 220 30.54 1.16 21.12
N GLY A 221 31.24 1.23 19.99
CA GLY A 221 32.70 1.15 19.93
C GLY A 221 33.36 2.31 20.68
N LEU A 222 32.82 3.53 20.54
CA LEU A 222 33.26 4.70 21.31
C LEU A 222 33.02 4.50 22.82
N LEU A 223 31.91 3.87 23.21
CA LEU A 223 31.65 3.52 24.60
C LEU A 223 32.71 2.55 25.15
N VAL A 224 32.99 1.46 24.42
CA VAL A 224 34.03 0.48 24.77
C VAL A 224 35.38 1.17 24.90
N LEU A 225 35.73 2.03 23.94
CA LEU A 225 36.97 2.82 23.97
C LEU A 225 37.10 3.61 25.28
N ILE A 226 36.09 4.39 25.65
CA ILE A 226 36.14 5.26 26.84
C ILE A 226 36.26 4.42 28.12
N ILE A 227 35.52 3.33 28.23
CA ILE A 227 35.52 2.46 29.40
C ILE A 227 36.86 1.75 29.55
N VAL A 228 37.34 1.10 28.48
CA VAL A 228 38.62 0.38 28.47
C VAL A 228 39.77 1.36 28.73
N TYR A 229 39.74 2.56 28.15
CA TYR A 229 40.75 3.59 28.38
C TYR A 229 40.83 3.97 29.86
N ASN A 230 39.68 4.28 30.47
CA ASN A 230 39.63 4.70 31.87
C ASN A 230 40.09 3.60 32.82
N VAL A 231 39.64 2.36 32.58
CA VAL A 231 40.00 1.20 33.41
C VAL A 231 41.47 0.86 33.25
N THR A 232 41.97 0.81 32.00
CA THR A 232 43.37 0.49 31.72
C THR A 232 44.28 1.56 32.32
N ARG A 233 44.00 2.84 32.08
CA ARG A 233 44.76 3.96 32.66
C ARG A 233 44.84 3.88 34.18
N MET A 234 43.76 3.42 34.82
CA MET A 234 43.72 3.24 36.27
C MET A 234 44.46 1.98 36.74
N SER A 235 44.31 0.85 36.04
CA SER A 235 45.06 -0.40 36.32
C SER A 235 46.57 -0.14 36.26
N LEU A 236 47.01 0.64 35.25
CA LEU A 236 48.40 1.09 35.13
C LEU A 236 48.83 2.02 36.27
N ARG A 237 47.91 2.86 36.78
CA ARG A 237 48.18 3.74 37.92
C ARG A 237 48.37 2.96 39.22
N ASP A 238 47.55 1.95 39.46
CA ASP A 238 47.64 1.10 40.66
C ASP A 238 48.89 0.21 40.62
N ARG A 239 49.30 -0.22 39.42
CA ARG A 239 50.51 -1.03 39.19
C ARG A 239 51.78 -0.21 38.95
N ARG A 240 51.79 1.09 39.26
CA ARG A 240 52.95 1.96 39.05
C ARG A 240 54.24 1.39 39.63
N ARG A 241 54.20 0.83 40.84
CA ARG A 241 55.37 0.23 41.50
C ARG A 241 55.88 -1.00 40.76
N GLU A 242 54.98 -1.86 40.28
CA GLU A 242 55.34 -3.04 39.48
C GLU A 242 55.97 -2.64 38.15
N ILE A 243 55.37 -1.65 37.46
CA ILE A 243 55.86 -1.11 36.18
C ILE A 243 57.23 -0.43 36.35
N GLN A 244 57.43 0.29 37.45
CA GLN A 244 58.72 0.91 37.80
C GLN A 244 59.81 -0.14 38.01
N VAL A 245 59.54 -1.18 38.81
CA VAL A 245 60.48 -2.29 39.03
C VAL A 245 60.82 -2.97 37.71
N ALA A 246 59.81 -3.26 36.88
CA ALA A 246 59.98 -3.86 35.55
C ALA A 246 60.92 -3.07 34.63
N ARG A 247 60.74 -1.75 34.56
CA ARG A 247 61.61 -0.88 33.76
C ARG A 247 63.00 -0.69 34.37
N ALA A 248 63.10 -0.65 35.69
CA ALA A 248 64.39 -0.62 36.39
C ALA A 248 65.19 -1.92 36.18
N THR A 249 64.51 -3.06 35.98
CA THR A 249 65.13 -4.35 35.64
C THR A 249 65.44 -4.54 34.14
N GLY A 250 65.29 -3.50 33.31
CA GLY A 250 65.73 -3.51 31.91
C GLY A 250 64.69 -3.91 30.87
N ILE A 251 63.39 -3.96 31.19
CA ILE A 251 62.34 -4.16 30.16
C ILE A 251 62.27 -2.94 29.23
N SER A 252 62.34 -3.19 27.92
CA SER A 252 62.24 -2.14 26.91
C SER A 252 60.82 -1.54 26.83
N PRO A 253 60.68 -0.25 26.46
CA PRO A 253 59.39 0.42 26.29
C PRO A 253 58.43 -0.33 25.35
N TYR A 254 58.94 -0.88 24.24
CA TYR A 254 58.16 -1.63 23.26
C TYR A 254 57.68 -2.97 23.79
N ARG A 255 58.51 -3.69 24.56
CA ARG A 255 58.11 -4.96 25.17
C ARG A 255 57.09 -4.76 26.28
N LEU A 256 57.22 -3.68 27.06
CA LEU A 256 56.19 -3.29 28.04
C LEU A 256 54.88 -2.91 27.35
N PHE A 257 54.92 -2.14 26.26
CA PHE A 257 53.74 -1.82 25.46
C PHE A 257 53.03 -3.08 24.99
N GLY A 258 53.76 -4.02 24.37
CA GLY A 258 53.20 -5.28 23.89
C GLY A 258 52.55 -6.12 24.98
N LEU A 259 53.10 -6.13 26.20
CA LEU A 259 52.50 -6.84 27.34
C LEU A 259 51.23 -6.17 27.85
N LEU A 260 51.19 -4.83 27.89
CA LEU A 260 50.01 -4.07 28.30
C LEU A 260 48.89 -4.19 27.26
N GLU A 261 49.23 -4.09 25.97
CA GLU A 261 48.32 -4.35 24.86
C GLU A 261 47.79 -5.78 24.89
N ALA A 262 48.65 -6.78 25.08
CA ALA A 262 48.21 -8.17 25.19
C ALA A 262 47.22 -8.36 26.34
N ARG A 263 47.42 -7.69 27.48
CA ARG A 263 46.46 -7.72 28.60
C ARG A 263 45.10 -7.12 28.18
N VAL A 264 45.11 -5.97 27.52
CA VAL A 264 43.88 -5.31 27.04
C VAL A 264 43.19 -6.15 25.97
N ALA A 265 43.95 -6.82 25.10
CA ALA A 265 43.46 -7.77 24.10
C ALA A 265 42.72 -8.93 24.75
N VAL A 266 43.27 -9.55 25.81
CA VAL A 266 42.60 -10.66 26.50
C VAL A 266 41.34 -10.17 27.24
N ILE A 267 41.38 -9.00 27.89
CA ILE A 267 40.21 -8.41 28.57
C ILE A 267 39.09 -8.14 27.57
N THR A 268 39.41 -7.42 26.48
CA THR A 268 38.44 -7.03 25.46
C THR A 268 37.93 -8.24 24.70
N GLY A 269 38.83 -9.14 24.29
CA GLY A 269 38.49 -10.39 23.61
C GLY A 269 37.59 -11.29 24.45
N THR A 270 37.88 -11.44 25.75
CA THR A 270 37.00 -12.21 26.65
C THR A 270 35.62 -11.57 26.76
N GLY A 271 35.57 -10.23 26.90
CA GLY A 271 34.32 -9.48 26.92
C GLY A 271 33.49 -9.67 25.65
N VAL A 272 34.11 -9.54 24.47
CA VAL A 272 33.49 -9.70 23.15
C VAL A 272 33.02 -11.14 22.94
N SER A 273 33.84 -12.15 23.26
CA SER A 273 33.47 -13.58 23.12
C SER A 273 32.31 -13.97 24.03
N LEU A 274 32.32 -13.55 25.30
CA LEU A 274 31.18 -13.74 26.20
C LEU A 274 29.96 -12.97 25.69
N GLY A 275 30.15 -11.76 25.16
CA GLY A 275 29.07 -10.95 24.60
C GLY A 275 28.42 -11.62 23.41
N PHE A 276 29.19 -12.21 22.51
CA PHE A 276 28.67 -13.01 21.41
C PHE A 276 27.79 -14.17 21.91
N ALA A 277 28.29 -14.96 22.87
CA ALA A 277 27.53 -16.07 23.44
C ALA A 277 26.24 -15.61 24.13
N VAL A 278 26.33 -14.57 24.97
CA VAL A 278 25.17 -14.00 25.68
C VAL A 278 24.17 -13.38 24.70
N GLY A 279 24.62 -12.68 23.66
CA GLY A 279 23.75 -12.08 22.65
C GLY A 279 22.94 -13.12 21.89
N LEU A 280 23.57 -14.22 21.50
CA LEU A 280 22.90 -15.32 20.79
C LEU A 280 21.90 -16.05 21.71
N ILE A 281 22.28 -16.32 22.97
CA ILE A 281 21.38 -16.95 23.96
C ILE A 281 20.21 -16.04 24.31
N ALA A 282 20.46 -14.74 24.58
CA ALA A 282 19.44 -13.78 24.96
C ALA A 282 18.41 -13.58 23.84
N THR A 283 18.85 -13.52 22.59
CA THR A 283 17.96 -13.41 21.42
C THR A 283 17.00 -14.60 21.36
N ASN A 284 17.52 -15.83 21.45
CA ASN A 284 16.68 -17.03 21.46
C ASN A 284 15.76 -17.11 22.70
N ALA A 285 16.25 -16.70 23.87
CA ALA A 285 15.45 -16.68 25.10
C ALA A 285 14.27 -15.70 25.00
N VAL A 286 14.47 -14.53 24.37
CA VAL A 286 13.41 -13.55 24.12
C VAL A 286 12.38 -14.08 23.14
N ILE A 287 12.82 -14.67 22.03
CA ILE A 287 11.91 -15.29 21.04
C ILE A 287 11.04 -16.35 21.74
N ASN A 288 11.66 -17.25 22.50
CA ASN A 288 10.95 -18.29 23.25
C ASN A 288 9.97 -17.71 24.30
N ALA A 289 10.37 -16.67 25.02
CA ALA A 289 9.51 -16.02 26.01
C ALA A 289 8.31 -15.32 25.37
N ALA A 290 8.50 -14.69 24.20
CA ALA A 290 7.43 -14.07 23.43
C ALA A 290 6.45 -15.12 22.88
N THR A 291 6.96 -16.23 22.34
CA THR A 291 6.13 -17.37 21.92
C THR A 291 5.34 -17.95 23.10
N TYR A 292 5.96 -18.09 24.27
CA TYR A 292 5.27 -18.54 25.49
C TYR A 292 4.17 -17.56 25.96
N ALA A 293 4.39 -16.25 25.78
CA ALA A 293 3.41 -15.22 26.08
C ALA A 293 2.28 -15.12 25.04
N GLY A 294 2.25 -16.00 24.01
CA GLY A 294 1.25 -16.00 22.96
C GLY A 294 1.43 -14.90 21.93
N LEU A 295 2.61 -14.25 21.88
CA LEU A 295 2.92 -13.26 20.85
C LEU A 295 3.32 -14.00 19.56
N PRO A 296 2.77 -13.64 18.40
CA PRO A 296 3.19 -14.23 17.13
C PRO A 296 4.64 -13.83 16.87
N VAL A 297 5.55 -14.81 16.80
CA VAL A 297 6.96 -14.61 16.44
C VAL A 297 7.33 -15.63 15.38
N THR A 298 7.58 -15.14 14.17
CA THR A 298 7.92 -15.91 12.96
C THR A 298 9.42 -15.98 12.71
N LEU A 299 10.24 -15.26 13.49
CA LEU A 299 11.69 -15.25 13.32
C LEU A 299 12.32 -16.58 13.76
N SER A 300 12.94 -17.29 12.81
CA SER A 300 13.83 -18.41 13.09
C SER A 300 15.28 -17.95 12.97
N THR A 301 16.10 -18.17 14.01
CA THR A 301 17.50 -17.77 14.01
C THR A 301 18.33 -18.73 13.14
N VAL A 302 18.35 -18.52 11.83
CA VAL A 302 19.24 -19.25 10.92
C VAL A 302 20.61 -18.54 10.87
N ILE A 303 21.69 -19.27 11.15
CA ILE A 303 23.05 -18.73 11.05
C ILE A 303 23.49 -18.79 9.58
N THR A 304 23.40 -17.67 8.87
CA THR A 304 23.90 -17.53 7.50
C THR A 304 25.38 -17.11 7.47
N PRO A 305 26.14 -17.37 6.39
CA PRO A 305 27.52 -16.90 6.24
C PRO A 305 27.67 -15.37 6.38
N GLU A 306 26.65 -14.63 5.94
CA GLU A 306 26.58 -13.17 6.03
C GLU A 306 26.47 -12.68 7.48
N ILE A 307 25.61 -13.32 8.27
CA ILE A 307 25.51 -13.07 9.72
C ILE A 307 26.85 -13.32 10.40
N VAL A 308 27.53 -14.42 10.06
CA VAL A 308 28.86 -14.72 10.61
C VAL A 308 29.87 -13.62 10.24
N ARG A 309 29.90 -13.19 8.97
CA ARG A 309 30.79 -12.11 8.51
C ARG A 309 30.51 -10.80 9.25
N PHE A 310 29.23 -10.43 9.41
CA PHE A 310 28.83 -9.22 10.12
C PHE A 310 29.24 -9.25 11.60
N VAL A 311 28.98 -10.37 12.29
CA VAL A 311 29.38 -10.55 13.69
C VAL A 311 30.90 -10.51 13.85
N LEU A 312 31.65 -11.11 12.93
CA LEU A 312 33.12 -11.04 12.94
C LEU A 312 33.63 -9.61 12.73
N LEU A 313 32.99 -8.83 11.84
CA LEU A 313 33.34 -7.43 11.62
C LEU A 313 33.09 -6.58 12.87
N ILE A 314 31.92 -6.72 13.50
CA ILE A 314 31.61 -6.01 14.76
C ILE A 314 32.59 -6.42 15.85
N SER A 315 32.82 -7.72 16.03
CA SER A 315 33.71 -8.25 17.06
C SER A 315 35.14 -7.74 16.87
N SER A 316 35.61 -7.72 15.62
CA SER A 316 36.94 -7.19 15.26
C SER A 316 37.02 -5.68 15.49
N PHE A 317 35.97 -4.94 15.17
CA PHE A 317 35.90 -3.50 15.43
C PHE A 317 35.93 -3.19 16.93
N LEU A 318 35.12 -3.87 17.75
CA LEU A 318 35.13 -3.70 19.20
C LEU A 318 36.46 -4.07 19.83
N LEU A 319 37.08 -5.16 19.37
CA LEU A 319 38.43 -5.55 19.78
C LEU A 319 39.45 -4.46 19.41
N GLY A 320 39.38 -3.95 18.18
CA GLY A 320 40.21 -2.85 17.69
C GLY A 320 40.06 -1.58 18.52
N MET A 321 38.83 -1.19 18.88
CA MET A 321 38.57 -0.06 19.77
C MET A 321 39.13 -0.30 21.18
N GLY A 322 39.03 -1.52 21.71
CA GLY A 322 39.65 -1.87 22.99
C GLY A 322 41.17 -1.75 22.96
N LEU A 323 41.83 -2.26 21.93
CA LEU A 323 43.27 -2.12 21.71
C LEU A 323 43.67 -0.64 21.56
N LEU A 324 42.92 0.15 20.78
CA LEU A 324 43.18 1.57 20.63
C LEU A 324 43.08 2.32 21.97
N ALA A 325 42.09 1.97 22.80
CA ALA A 325 41.97 2.49 24.16
C ALA A 325 43.15 2.09 25.06
N GLY A 326 43.57 0.82 24.98
CA GLY A 326 44.76 0.31 25.67
C GLY A 326 46.00 1.09 25.30
N GLY A 327 46.16 1.39 24.00
CA GLY A 327 47.33 2.06 23.48
C GLY A 327 47.39 3.50 23.95
N LEU A 328 46.27 4.23 23.81
CA LEU A 328 46.12 5.59 24.31
C LEU A 328 46.34 5.68 25.83
N ALA A 329 45.89 4.69 26.60
CA ALA A 329 46.09 4.64 28.04
C ALA A 329 47.56 4.35 28.44
N SER A 330 48.27 3.58 27.62
CA SER A 330 49.64 3.12 27.89
C SER A 330 50.72 4.13 27.48
N ILE A 331 50.49 4.92 26.42
CA ILE A 331 51.44 5.92 25.89
C ILE A 331 52.05 6.85 26.98
N PRO A 332 51.27 7.46 27.90
CA PRO A 332 51.82 8.36 28.92
C PRO A 332 52.74 7.66 29.93
N VAL A 333 52.51 6.37 30.19
CA VAL A 333 53.28 5.57 31.14
C VAL A 333 54.62 5.14 30.51
N ILE A 334 54.61 4.90 29.20
CA ILE A 334 55.76 4.42 28.45
C ILE A 334 56.73 5.56 28.13
N ARG A 335 56.22 6.76 27.78
CA ARG A 335 57.04 7.92 27.37
C ARG A 335 57.72 8.67 28.52
N ARG A 336 57.27 8.51 29.78
CA ARG A 336 57.90 9.18 30.94
C ARG A 336 59.15 8.42 31.39
N ASP A 337 60.14 9.09 31.95
CA ASP A 337 61.35 8.46 32.51
C ASP A 337 61.08 7.71 33.83
N PRO A 338 61.82 6.62 34.14
CA PRO A 338 61.59 5.82 35.35
C PRO A 338 61.72 6.64 36.64
N ALA A 339 62.67 7.58 36.67
CA ALA A 339 62.90 8.48 37.79
C ALA A 339 61.79 9.54 37.96
N ALA A 340 61.17 9.99 36.85
CA ALA A 340 60.08 10.97 36.89
C ALA A 340 58.76 10.40 37.43
N LEU A 341 58.63 9.07 37.53
CA LEU A 341 57.48 8.41 38.14
C LEU A 341 57.49 8.48 39.69
N SER A 342 58.59 8.94 40.30
CA SER A 342 58.75 9.13 41.75
C SER A 342 58.25 10.50 42.25
N GLY A 343 58.03 11.45 41.34
CA GLY A 343 57.52 12.77 41.68
C GLY A 343 56.11 12.66 42.25
N THR A 344 55.95 13.01 43.53
CA THR A 344 54.66 13.36 44.10
C THR A 344 54.16 14.58 43.35
N GLU A 345 53.40 14.38 42.26
CA GLU A 345 52.57 15.43 41.69
C GLU A 345 51.65 15.92 42.82
N ARG A 346 52.02 17.04 43.46
CA ARG A 346 51.09 17.83 44.26
C ARG A 346 49.87 18.06 43.37
N PRO A 347 48.64 17.77 43.84
CA PRO A 347 47.46 18.11 43.07
C PRO A 347 47.54 19.61 42.77
N ARG A 348 47.62 19.99 41.50
CA ARG A 348 47.21 21.35 41.12
C ARG A 348 45.70 21.36 41.31
N ASP A 349 45.26 21.81 42.48
CA ASP A 349 43.89 22.21 42.71
C ASP A 349 43.56 23.27 41.66
N THR A 350 42.89 22.82 40.61
CA THR A 350 42.22 23.72 39.69
C THR A 350 40.95 24.13 40.42
N GLU A 351 41.11 25.04 41.39
CA GLU A 351 39.99 25.70 42.04
C GLU A 351 39.23 26.50 40.98
N SER A 352 38.15 25.90 40.47
CA SER A 352 37.06 26.66 39.88
C SER A 352 36.52 27.56 40.99
N ARG A 353 36.74 28.88 40.82
CA ARG A 353 36.18 29.93 41.68
C ARG A 353 34.65 29.88 41.60
N VAL A 354 34.04 29.11 42.50
CA VAL A 354 32.60 29.17 42.79
C VAL A 354 32.43 29.82 44.16
N PRO A 355 31.68 30.93 44.29
CA PRO A 355 31.54 31.66 45.55
C PRO A 355 30.92 30.81 46.67
N ALA A 356 31.44 30.99 47.89
CA ALA A 356 31.28 30.09 49.04
C ALA A 356 29.82 29.83 49.50
N GLY A 357 28.88 30.72 49.17
CA GLY A 357 27.46 30.57 49.56
C GLY A 357 26.69 29.50 48.76
N LEU A 358 27.15 29.13 47.57
CA LEU A 358 26.53 28.08 46.72
C LEU A 358 27.31 26.76 46.72
N ALA A 359 28.51 26.74 47.31
CA ALA A 359 29.42 25.59 47.27
C ALA A 359 28.91 24.36 48.05
N GLY A 360 28.11 24.56 49.10
CA GLY A 360 27.56 23.48 49.94
C GLY A 360 26.43 22.67 49.28
N LEU A 361 25.75 23.23 48.26
CA LEU A 361 24.67 22.55 47.53
C LEU A 361 25.16 21.80 46.28
N VAL A 362 26.32 22.21 45.73
CA VAL A 362 26.81 21.78 44.42
C VAL A 362 28.01 20.83 44.49
N ARG A 363 28.73 20.76 45.62
CA ARG A 363 29.86 19.83 45.78
C ARG A 363 29.37 18.45 46.24
N PRO A 364 29.46 17.40 45.40
CA PRO A 364 29.16 16.04 45.83
C PRO A 364 30.15 15.59 46.92
N THR A 365 29.65 14.78 47.86
CA THR A 365 30.34 14.38 49.09
C THR A 365 31.30 13.21 48.85
N PHE A 366 30.85 12.18 48.12
CA PHE A 366 31.59 10.94 47.86
C PHE A 366 31.93 10.73 46.38
N VAL A 367 31.22 11.38 45.46
CA VAL A 367 31.41 11.21 44.00
C VAL A 367 32.05 12.45 43.40
N THR A 368 33.35 12.43 43.09
CA THR A 368 34.00 13.61 42.49
C THR A 368 33.48 13.91 41.08
N TRP A 369 33.52 15.18 40.65
CA TRP A 369 33.17 15.63 39.29
C TRP A 369 33.93 14.93 38.16
N ARG A 370 35.01 14.19 38.48
CA ARG A 370 35.71 13.32 37.52
C ARG A 370 34.82 12.19 36.97
N ALA A 371 33.75 11.82 37.68
CA ALA A 371 32.75 10.88 37.19
C ALA A 371 31.86 11.47 36.08
N LEU A 372 31.81 12.80 35.92
CA LEU A 372 30.93 13.46 34.97
C LEU A 372 31.20 13.02 33.53
N ILE A 373 32.47 13.01 33.08
CA ILE A 373 32.81 12.71 31.68
C ILE A 373 32.44 11.26 31.30
N PRO A 374 32.87 10.22 32.06
CA PRO A 374 32.48 8.85 31.74
C PRO A 374 30.96 8.62 31.84
N THR A 375 30.29 9.20 32.84
CA THR A 375 28.83 9.12 32.96
C THR A 375 28.14 9.80 31.78
N THR A 376 28.60 10.98 31.36
CA THR A 376 28.05 11.68 30.18
C THR A 376 28.20 10.84 28.92
N ALA A 377 29.35 10.20 28.70
CA ALA A 377 29.55 9.32 27.55
C ALA A 377 28.60 8.11 27.54
N THR A 378 28.46 7.42 28.69
CA THR A 378 27.52 6.29 28.82
C THR A 378 26.07 6.71 28.58
N LEU A 379 25.65 7.85 29.15
CA LEU A 379 24.30 8.36 28.99
C LEU A 379 24.07 8.90 27.57
N ALA A 380 25.08 9.48 26.91
CA ALA A 380 24.95 9.98 25.54
C ALA A 380 24.64 8.84 24.57
N VAL A 381 25.31 7.69 24.70
CA VAL A 381 25.03 6.51 23.88
C VAL A 381 23.63 5.96 24.17
N PHE A 382 23.22 5.89 25.43
CA PHE A 382 21.86 5.49 25.80
C PHE A 382 20.79 6.41 25.19
N VAL A 383 20.95 7.72 25.37
CA VAL A 383 20.03 8.73 24.86
C VAL A 383 19.98 8.69 23.33
N LEU A 384 21.13 8.53 22.67
CA LEU A 384 21.20 8.35 21.22
C LEU A 384 20.39 7.14 20.76
N ILE A 385 20.54 5.98 21.42
CA ILE A 385 19.80 4.75 21.08
C ILE A 385 18.29 4.95 21.31
N VAL A 386 17.88 5.52 22.45
CA VAL A 386 16.46 5.77 22.75
C VAL A 386 15.84 6.74 21.74
N LEU A 387 16.53 7.82 21.38
CA LEU A 387 16.05 8.78 20.40
C LEU A 387 15.98 8.17 19.00
N LEU A 388 16.95 7.33 18.61
CA LEU A 388 16.95 6.63 17.34
C LEU A 388 15.77 5.63 17.26
N ILE A 389 15.57 4.83 18.30
CA ILE A 389 14.43 3.89 18.37
C ILE A 389 13.10 4.66 18.38
N SER A 390 13.04 5.80 19.06
CA SER A 390 11.85 6.65 19.06
C SER A 390 11.60 7.29 17.69
N ALA A 391 12.66 7.60 16.92
CA ALA A 391 12.55 8.10 15.55
C ALA A 391 12.03 7.01 14.60
N ILE A 392 12.56 5.79 14.71
CA ILE A 392 12.05 4.62 13.96
C ILE A 392 10.60 4.32 14.35
N GLY A 393 10.31 4.28 15.64
CA GLY A 393 8.96 4.09 16.16
C GLY A 393 8.00 5.20 15.72
N GLY A 394 8.45 6.45 15.66
CA GLY A 394 7.67 7.58 15.16
C GLY A 394 7.36 7.49 13.66
N ALA A 395 8.31 7.01 12.86
CA ALA A 395 8.09 6.79 11.42
C ALA A 395 7.07 5.67 11.15
N ILE A 396 7.07 4.62 11.98
CA ILE A 396 6.17 3.46 11.86
C ILE A 396 4.84 3.69 12.61
N ALA A 397 4.79 4.57 13.61
CA ALA A 397 3.60 4.75 14.46
C ALA A 397 2.31 5.03 13.68
N PRO A 398 2.28 5.89 12.63
CA PRO A 398 1.10 6.09 11.81
C PRO A 398 0.58 4.80 11.14
N LEU A 399 1.46 3.84 10.86
CA LEU A 399 1.07 2.53 10.30
C LEU A 399 0.30 1.66 11.30
N ALA A 400 0.52 1.87 12.60
CA ALA A 400 -0.12 1.14 13.70
C ALA A 400 -1.34 1.86 14.30
N THR A 401 -1.71 3.05 13.78
CA THR A 401 -2.86 3.81 14.30
C THR A 401 -4.17 3.13 13.94
N THR A 402 -5.09 3.02 14.91
CA THR A 402 -6.43 2.44 14.71
C THR A 402 -7.46 3.44 14.18
N SER A 403 -7.05 4.69 13.94
CA SER A 403 -7.91 5.78 13.46
C SER A 403 -8.31 5.65 11.99
N SER A 404 -7.68 4.74 11.25
CA SER A 404 -8.08 4.35 9.90
C SER A 404 -8.16 2.83 9.81
N GLY A 405 -9.05 2.32 8.99
CA GLY A 405 -9.12 0.92 8.61
C GLY A 405 -8.60 0.67 7.20
N THR A 406 -8.25 -0.56 6.91
CA THR A 406 -7.93 -1.04 5.57
C THR A 406 -8.72 -2.28 5.25
N VAL A 407 -9.24 -2.35 4.03
CA VAL A 407 -9.83 -3.56 3.46
C VAL A 407 -8.84 -4.13 2.45
N VAL A 408 -8.54 -5.42 2.59
CA VAL A 408 -7.71 -6.22 1.68
C VAL A 408 -8.50 -7.46 1.27
N GLU A 409 -8.07 -8.14 0.22
CA GLU A 409 -8.63 -9.44 -0.16
C GLU A 409 -8.42 -10.48 0.96
N SER A 410 -9.47 -11.22 1.27
CA SER A 410 -9.51 -12.27 2.28
C SER A 410 -8.56 -13.39 1.90
N GLY A 411 -7.70 -13.81 2.84
CA GLY A 411 -6.72 -14.86 2.62
C GLY A 411 -5.49 -14.45 1.80
N ALA A 412 -5.36 -13.19 1.39
CA ALA A 412 -4.15 -12.69 0.73
C ALA A 412 -2.95 -12.78 1.70
N PRO A 413 -1.82 -13.43 1.32
CA PRO A 413 -0.65 -13.58 2.19
C PRO A 413 -0.03 -12.24 2.62
N HIS A 414 -0.09 -11.26 1.73
CA HIS A 414 0.41 -9.90 1.93
C HIS A 414 -0.46 -8.89 1.17
N PRO A 415 -0.63 -7.64 1.63
CA PRO A 415 -1.45 -6.62 0.95
C PRO A 415 -1.06 -6.34 -0.51
N LEU A 416 0.18 -6.60 -0.92
CA LEU A 416 0.62 -6.44 -2.31
C LEU A 416 0.09 -7.54 -3.25
N ASN A 417 -0.38 -8.66 -2.70
CA ASN A 417 -0.98 -9.76 -3.45
C ASN A 417 -2.51 -9.61 -3.57
N SER A 418 -3.12 -8.70 -2.82
CA SER A 418 -4.55 -8.46 -2.83
C SER A 418 -4.98 -7.82 -4.16
N ARG A 419 -6.09 -8.30 -4.72
CA ARG A 419 -6.68 -7.83 -5.99
C ARG A 419 -8.16 -7.49 -5.76
N LEU A 420 -8.40 -6.34 -5.11
CA LEU A 420 -9.75 -5.81 -4.90
C LEU A 420 -10.19 -4.95 -6.09
N SER A 421 -11.48 -4.95 -6.39
CA SER A 421 -12.04 -3.99 -7.36
C SER A 421 -12.03 -2.57 -6.78
N GLU A 422 -11.61 -1.57 -7.57
CA GLU A 422 -11.63 -0.17 -7.16
C GLU A 422 -13.04 0.36 -6.83
N ASP A 423 -14.07 -0.24 -7.44
CA ASP A 423 -15.48 0.13 -7.26
C ASP A 423 -15.96 -0.04 -5.82
N TYR A 424 -15.29 -0.90 -5.04
CA TYR A 424 -15.61 -1.17 -3.63
C TYR A 424 -15.50 0.12 -2.78
N ALA A 425 -14.61 1.04 -3.17
CA ALA A 425 -14.52 2.35 -2.51
C ALA A 425 -15.75 3.24 -2.78
N GLY A 426 -16.39 3.10 -3.95
CA GLY A 426 -17.64 3.79 -4.28
C GLY A 426 -18.79 3.37 -3.36
N VAL A 427 -18.90 2.07 -3.10
CA VAL A 427 -19.90 1.50 -2.17
C VAL A 427 -19.70 1.99 -0.74
N LEU A 428 -18.46 2.01 -0.25
CA LEU A 428 -18.20 2.54 1.08
C LEU A 428 -18.62 4.02 1.18
N ARG A 429 -18.33 4.82 0.15
CA ARG A 429 -18.75 6.23 0.12
C ARG A 429 -20.26 6.42 0.05
N SER A 430 -21.00 5.57 -0.67
CA SER A 430 -22.48 5.64 -0.69
C SER A 430 -23.10 5.35 0.68
N GLN A 431 -22.37 4.64 1.53
CA GLN A 431 -22.70 4.34 2.93
C GLN A 431 -22.13 5.35 3.92
N ASN A 432 -21.71 6.53 3.44
CA ASN A 432 -21.11 7.61 4.22
C ASN A 432 -19.80 7.22 4.94
N ILE A 433 -19.10 6.21 4.42
CA ILE A 433 -17.77 5.80 4.88
C ILE A 433 -16.74 6.36 3.90
N THR A 434 -15.80 7.17 4.39
CA THR A 434 -14.78 7.75 3.51
C THR A 434 -13.81 6.65 3.08
N ALA A 435 -13.64 6.46 1.78
CA ALA A 435 -12.80 5.38 1.24
C ALA A 435 -11.92 5.85 0.07
N SER A 436 -10.67 5.38 0.09
CA SER A 436 -9.66 5.60 -0.94
C SER A 436 -9.19 4.25 -1.49
N PRO A 437 -9.45 3.93 -2.77
CA PRO A 437 -8.85 2.78 -3.43
C PRO A 437 -7.37 3.10 -3.71
N GLU A 438 -6.47 2.20 -3.32
CA GLU A 438 -5.03 2.48 -3.33
C GLU A 438 -4.21 1.28 -3.85
N VAL A 439 -3.27 1.59 -4.74
CA VAL A 439 -2.20 0.68 -5.18
C VAL A 439 -0.91 1.10 -4.50
N LEU A 440 -0.16 0.15 -3.95
CA LEU A 440 1.15 0.38 -3.34
C LEU A 440 2.22 -0.29 -4.19
N TYR A 441 3.26 0.45 -4.56
CA TYR A 441 4.33 -0.12 -5.37
C TYR A 441 5.69 0.47 -4.98
N ALA A 442 6.72 -0.36 -5.03
CA ALA A 442 8.07 -0.02 -4.62
C ALA A 442 8.89 0.47 -5.82
N GLN A 443 9.78 1.42 -5.60
CA GLN A 443 10.69 1.95 -6.62
C GLN A 443 12.06 2.30 -6.08
N THR A 444 13.00 2.51 -7.00
CA THR A 444 14.30 3.12 -6.73
C THR A 444 14.58 4.21 -7.76
N LEU A 445 15.09 5.37 -7.32
CA LEU A 445 15.54 6.45 -8.20
C LEU A 445 16.99 6.76 -7.86
N ASP A 446 17.89 6.63 -8.84
CA ASP A 446 19.35 6.73 -8.64
C ASP A 446 19.85 5.86 -7.48
N GLY A 447 19.15 4.75 -7.28
CA GLY A 447 19.44 3.78 -6.24
C GLY A 447 18.99 4.16 -4.82
N GLU A 448 18.28 5.28 -4.65
CA GLU A 448 17.54 5.58 -3.42
C GLU A 448 16.16 4.89 -3.48
N PRO A 449 15.83 3.99 -2.53
CA PRO A 449 14.54 3.31 -2.48
C PRO A 449 13.45 4.27 -1.99
N TYR A 450 12.26 4.18 -2.59
CA TYR A 450 11.09 4.94 -2.15
C TYR A 450 9.79 4.21 -2.49
N LEU A 451 8.69 4.69 -1.90
CA LEU A 451 7.36 4.12 -2.10
C LEU A 451 6.51 5.04 -2.98
N ILE A 452 5.78 4.42 -3.89
CA ILE A 452 4.77 5.08 -4.70
C ILE A 452 3.39 4.54 -4.34
N ARG A 453 2.43 5.45 -4.30
CA ARG A 453 1.03 5.19 -4.05
C ARG A 453 0.19 5.64 -5.23
N GLY A 454 -0.49 4.69 -5.87
CA GLY A 454 -1.54 4.96 -6.83
C GLY A 454 -2.85 5.27 -6.13
N ALA A 455 -3.39 6.48 -6.29
CA ALA A 455 -4.68 6.82 -5.71
C ALA A 455 -5.31 8.02 -6.42
N ASN A 456 -6.63 8.16 -6.28
CA ASN A 456 -7.24 9.47 -6.49
C ASN A 456 -6.81 10.39 -5.34
N PHE A 457 -6.09 11.49 -5.64
CA PHE A 457 -5.48 12.34 -4.61
C PHE A 457 -6.51 12.95 -3.63
N THR A 458 -7.71 13.28 -4.10
CA THR A 458 -8.79 13.82 -3.24
C THR A 458 -9.31 12.75 -2.28
N ALA A 459 -9.51 11.51 -2.75
CA ALA A 459 -9.89 10.40 -1.89
C ALA A 459 -8.77 10.00 -0.91
N PHE A 460 -7.51 10.07 -1.36
CA PHE A 460 -6.34 9.80 -0.53
C PHE A 460 -6.24 10.78 0.65
N THR A 461 -6.34 12.09 0.36
CA THR A 461 -6.22 13.15 1.38
C THR A 461 -7.37 13.14 2.37
N SER A 462 -8.58 12.74 1.97
CA SER A 462 -9.72 12.63 2.89
C SER A 462 -9.57 11.53 3.94
N VAL A 463 -8.77 10.50 3.66
CA VAL A 463 -8.49 9.41 4.61
C VAL A 463 -7.13 9.54 5.31
N SER A 464 -6.11 10.14 4.67
CA SER A 464 -4.78 10.36 5.29
C SER A 464 -4.66 11.63 6.11
N GLY A 465 -5.53 12.62 5.88
CA GLY A 465 -5.32 13.96 6.42
C GLY A 465 -4.16 14.73 5.77
N ALA A 466 -3.58 14.19 4.69
CA ALA A 466 -2.52 14.87 3.94
C ALA A 466 -3.02 16.18 3.32
N ARG A 467 -2.16 17.19 3.27
CA ARG A 467 -2.49 18.54 2.78
C ARG A 467 -1.55 18.96 1.68
N LEU A 468 -2.09 19.36 0.54
CA LEU A 468 -1.29 19.95 -0.52
C LEU A 468 -0.73 21.29 -0.04
N THR A 469 0.59 21.47 -0.17
CA THR A 469 1.31 22.66 0.29
C THR A 469 1.72 23.56 -0.87
N THR A 470 2.06 22.98 -2.03
CA THR A 470 2.51 23.69 -3.23
C THR A 470 1.98 22.98 -4.48
N GLY A 471 1.69 23.72 -5.55
CA GLY A 471 1.24 23.17 -6.83
C GLY A 471 -0.24 22.79 -6.84
N HIS A 472 -0.60 21.75 -7.60
CA HIS A 472 -1.97 21.26 -7.74
C HIS A 472 -2.04 19.71 -7.68
N PRO A 473 -3.21 19.11 -7.41
CA PRO A 473 -3.36 17.67 -7.53
C PRO A 473 -3.12 17.19 -8.97
N PRO A 474 -2.73 15.92 -9.19
CA PRO A 474 -2.57 15.36 -10.54
C PRO A 474 -3.89 15.43 -11.31
N ARG A 475 -3.83 15.89 -12.57
CA ARG A 475 -4.98 15.97 -13.49
C ARG A 475 -4.86 15.05 -14.70
N ALA A 476 -3.65 14.58 -14.99
CA ALA A 476 -3.34 13.66 -16.07
C ALA A 476 -2.53 12.47 -15.52
N THR A 477 -2.52 11.36 -16.26
CA THR A 477 -1.88 10.09 -15.88
C THR A 477 -0.34 10.15 -15.82
N ASP A 478 0.26 11.18 -16.43
CA ASP A 478 1.69 11.45 -16.39
C ASP A 478 2.07 12.51 -15.34
N GLN A 479 1.17 12.86 -14.42
CA GLN A 479 1.44 13.79 -13.34
C GLN A 479 1.52 13.07 -12.00
N ALA A 480 2.29 13.60 -11.06
CA ALA A 480 2.43 13.08 -9.72
C ALA A 480 2.55 14.21 -8.71
N VAL A 481 2.23 13.91 -7.45
CA VAL A 481 2.48 14.82 -6.32
C VAL A 481 3.35 14.11 -5.30
N ILE A 482 4.34 14.81 -4.80
CA ILE A 482 5.38 14.23 -3.94
C ILE A 482 5.21 14.69 -2.50
N GLY A 483 5.40 13.78 -1.55
CA GLY A 483 5.44 14.14 -0.13
C GLY A 483 6.66 15.02 0.15
N ARG A 484 6.56 15.96 1.09
CA ARG A 484 7.63 16.92 1.37
C ARG A 484 8.90 16.22 1.88
N GLY A 485 8.75 15.17 2.68
CA GLY A 485 9.85 14.34 3.16
C GLY A 485 10.56 13.65 2.00
N LEU A 486 9.81 12.99 1.11
CA LEU A 486 10.38 12.32 -0.06
C LEU A 486 11.05 13.30 -1.03
N ALA A 487 10.44 14.47 -1.25
CA ALA A 487 11.02 15.51 -2.10
C ALA A 487 12.39 15.97 -1.60
N ALA A 488 12.58 16.07 -0.29
CA ALA A 488 13.88 16.40 0.30
C ALA A 488 14.87 15.24 0.16
N THR A 489 14.42 13.99 0.31
CA THR A 489 15.25 12.79 0.16
C THR A 489 15.76 12.60 -1.27
N LEU A 490 14.90 12.78 -2.27
CA LEU A 490 15.25 12.62 -3.68
C LEU A 490 15.78 13.89 -4.33
N GLY A 491 15.79 15.02 -3.61
CA GLY A 491 16.19 16.32 -4.15
C GLY A 491 15.28 16.84 -5.27
N LEU A 492 13.99 16.49 -5.24
CA LEU A 492 13.03 16.79 -6.31
C LEU A 492 12.18 18.04 -6.03
N ASP A 493 11.89 18.79 -7.09
CA ASP A 493 11.07 20.00 -7.07
C ASP A 493 9.85 19.94 -8.01
N VAL A 494 8.90 20.86 -7.82
CA VAL A 494 7.72 20.96 -8.69
C VAL A 494 8.16 21.45 -10.08
N GLY A 495 7.75 20.73 -11.12
CA GLY A 495 8.09 20.97 -12.52
C GLY A 495 9.03 19.91 -13.10
N GLU A 496 9.76 19.19 -12.26
CA GLU A 496 10.67 18.13 -12.68
C GLU A 496 9.94 16.90 -13.18
N THR A 497 10.56 16.16 -14.11
CA THR A 497 10.02 14.91 -14.65
C THR A 497 10.97 13.77 -14.36
N ILE A 498 10.46 12.73 -13.73
CA ILE A 498 11.22 11.53 -13.36
C ILE A 498 10.71 10.32 -14.13
N THR A 499 11.59 9.34 -14.34
CA THR A 499 11.22 8.02 -14.83
C THR A 499 10.82 7.14 -13.66
N VAL A 500 9.76 6.36 -13.82
CA VAL A 500 9.28 5.38 -12.85
C VAL A 500 9.14 4.04 -13.56
N GLY A 501 9.58 2.96 -12.91
CA GLY A 501 9.45 1.61 -13.40
C GLY A 501 8.21 0.92 -12.85
N GLY A 502 8.09 -0.36 -13.17
CA GLY A 502 7.15 -1.27 -12.54
C GLY A 502 7.68 -1.83 -11.22
N SER A 503 6.81 -2.37 -10.37
CA SER A 503 7.20 -2.92 -9.06
C SER A 503 7.39 -4.44 -9.08
N VAL A 504 6.31 -5.16 -9.38
CA VAL A 504 6.28 -6.63 -9.50
C VAL A 504 5.84 -7.07 -10.91
N THR A 505 5.57 -6.09 -11.75
CA THR A 505 5.15 -6.24 -13.15
C THR A 505 6.11 -5.34 -13.93
N PRO A 506 6.63 -5.76 -15.09
CA PRO A 506 7.51 -4.91 -15.88
C PRO A 506 6.77 -3.68 -16.41
N GLY A 507 7.41 -2.53 -16.33
CA GLY A 507 6.87 -1.31 -16.91
C GLY A 507 7.83 -0.13 -16.82
N VAL A 508 7.63 0.86 -17.67
CA VAL A 508 8.36 2.12 -17.61
C VAL A 508 7.48 3.29 -18.05
N ARG A 509 7.57 4.38 -17.30
CA ARG A 509 6.82 5.61 -17.56
C ARG A 509 7.62 6.82 -17.12
N ARG A 510 7.27 8.01 -17.62
CA ARG A 510 7.71 9.26 -16.99
C ARG A 510 6.55 10.05 -16.40
N VAL A 511 6.78 10.58 -15.21
CA VAL A 511 5.81 11.38 -14.47
C VAL A 511 6.39 12.73 -14.10
N GLN A 512 5.61 13.80 -14.26
CA GLN A 512 5.96 15.15 -13.87
C GLN A 512 5.46 15.43 -12.45
N ILE A 513 6.32 15.99 -11.61
CA ILE A 513 5.96 16.45 -10.27
C ILE A 513 5.20 17.77 -10.39
N VAL A 514 3.90 17.77 -10.14
CA VAL A 514 3.03 18.97 -10.27
C VAL A 514 2.64 19.60 -8.93
N GLY A 515 3.03 18.98 -7.81
CA GLY A 515 2.77 19.52 -6.48
C GLY A 515 3.49 18.79 -5.35
N LYS A 516 3.54 19.44 -4.20
CA LYS A 516 4.12 18.93 -2.94
C LYS A 516 3.05 18.89 -1.86
N TYR A 517 2.95 17.78 -1.12
CA TYR A 517 2.03 17.66 0.01
C TYR A 517 2.74 17.37 1.32
N ALA A 518 2.08 17.67 2.44
CA ALA A 518 2.51 17.34 3.78
C ALA A 518 1.61 16.24 4.36
N GLY A 519 2.21 15.13 4.78
CA GLY A 519 1.54 14.01 5.46
C GLY A 519 2.12 13.73 6.85
N GLU A 520 1.54 12.77 7.58
CA GLU A 520 2.09 12.28 8.85
C GLU A 520 2.88 10.97 8.64
N GLY A 521 4.06 10.88 9.30
CA GLY A 521 5.01 9.78 9.19
C GLY A 521 5.31 9.38 7.76
N ILE A 522 5.25 8.08 7.46
CA ILE A 522 5.52 7.52 6.13
C ILE A 522 4.66 8.10 5.00
N THR A 523 3.52 8.71 5.31
CA THR A 523 2.69 9.39 4.30
C THR A 523 3.43 10.60 3.72
N ASP A 524 4.31 11.27 4.47
CA ASP A 524 5.10 12.42 3.97
C ASP A 524 6.26 11.99 3.06
N ASP A 525 6.57 10.69 3.01
CA ASP A 525 7.71 10.10 2.31
C ASP A 525 7.27 9.22 1.12
N GLN A 526 6.15 9.58 0.48
CA GLN A 526 5.58 8.85 -0.65
C GLN A 526 5.36 9.74 -1.88
N LEU A 527 5.55 9.17 -3.06
CA LEU A 527 5.07 9.75 -4.31
C LEU A 527 3.64 9.27 -4.54
N VAL A 528 2.72 10.19 -4.88
CA VAL A 528 1.34 9.83 -5.22
C VAL A 528 1.12 10.06 -6.70
N VAL A 529 0.78 8.99 -7.41
CA VAL A 529 0.41 8.99 -8.83
C VAL A 529 -1.08 8.71 -9.00
N PRO A 530 -1.70 9.10 -10.12
CA PRO A 530 -3.06 8.70 -10.46
C PRO A 530 -3.24 7.18 -10.38
N LEU A 531 -4.44 6.74 -9.99
CA LEU A 531 -4.72 5.34 -9.76
C LEU A 531 -4.44 4.46 -10.99
N GLY A 532 -4.92 4.88 -12.17
CA GLY A 532 -4.69 4.15 -13.43
C GLY A 532 -3.20 3.98 -13.76
N THR A 533 -2.38 5.00 -13.47
CA THR A 533 -0.93 4.94 -13.68
C THR A 533 -0.27 3.85 -12.85
N ALA A 534 -0.66 3.69 -11.58
CA ALA A 534 -0.12 2.64 -10.73
C ALA A 534 -0.70 1.26 -11.04
N GLN A 535 -1.97 1.19 -11.48
CA GLN A 535 -2.61 -0.05 -11.90
C GLN A 535 -1.84 -0.71 -13.04
N GLU A 536 -1.45 0.07 -14.05
CA GLU A 536 -0.63 -0.41 -15.18
C GLU A 536 0.76 -0.92 -14.75
N LEU A 537 1.33 -0.38 -13.66
CA LEU A 537 2.70 -0.70 -13.20
C LEU A 537 2.78 -1.77 -12.10
N ALA A 538 1.65 -2.22 -11.54
CA ALA A 538 1.66 -3.11 -10.37
C ALA A 538 0.51 -4.13 -10.28
N THR A 539 -0.68 -3.83 -10.82
CA THR A 539 -1.86 -4.71 -10.72
C THR A 539 -2.44 -4.99 -12.10
N GLY A 540 -3.42 -4.18 -12.49
CA GLY A 540 -4.24 -4.29 -13.68
C GLY A 540 -5.38 -3.26 -13.60
N THR A 541 -5.97 -2.92 -14.75
CA THR A 541 -7.03 -1.91 -14.83
C THR A 541 -8.21 -2.27 -13.93
N GLY A 542 -8.60 -1.36 -13.04
CA GLY A 542 -9.73 -1.54 -12.10
C GLY A 542 -9.41 -2.36 -10.85
N GLU A 543 -8.17 -2.84 -10.67
CA GLU A 543 -7.75 -3.61 -9.51
C GLU A 543 -6.85 -2.80 -8.58
N VAL A 544 -7.02 -2.95 -7.26
CA VAL A 544 -6.24 -2.27 -6.23
C VAL A 544 -5.75 -3.24 -5.15
N HIS A 545 -4.63 -2.89 -4.53
CA HIS A 545 -4.06 -3.66 -3.42
C HIS A 545 -4.93 -3.55 -2.16
N LEU A 546 -5.46 -2.36 -1.90
CA LEU A 546 -6.23 -2.12 -0.68
C LEU A 546 -7.22 -0.96 -0.85
N ILE A 547 -8.19 -0.91 0.06
CA ILE A 547 -9.08 0.23 0.22
C ILE A 547 -8.90 0.77 1.63
N ARG A 548 -8.35 1.98 1.71
CA ARG A 548 -8.16 2.66 2.99
C ARG A 548 -9.42 3.43 3.34
N THR A 549 -9.84 3.34 4.59
CA THR A 549 -11.12 3.88 5.05
C THR A 549 -11.02 4.48 6.44
N ASN A 550 -11.95 5.38 6.80
CA ASN A 550 -12.15 5.81 8.18
C ASN A 550 -13.28 5.03 8.90
N GLY A 551 -13.86 4.02 8.24
CA GLY A 551 -14.85 3.12 8.83
C GLY A 551 -14.26 2.27 9.95
N THR A 552 -15.11 1.75 10.82
CA THR A 552 -14.73 0.87 11.92
C THR A 552 -15.11 -0.59 11.64
N THR A 553 -14.64 -1.51 12.47
CA THR A 553 -15.06 -2.93 12.43
C THR A 553 -16.58 -3.05 12.52
N ASP A 554 -17.24 -2.21 13.31
CA ASP A 554 -18.70 -2.21 13.47
C ASP A 554 -19.42 -1.72 12.21
N SER A 555 -18.90 -0.69 11.54
CA SER A 555 -19.42 -0.18 10.26
C SER A 555 -19.34 -1.27 9.17
N PHE A 556 -18.23 -2.00 9.10
CA PHE A 556 -18.06 -3.09 8.16
C PHE A 556 -18.90 -4.33 8.53
N GLY A 557 -19.03 -4.61 9.82
CA GLY A 557 -19.92 -5.64 10.36
C GLY A 557 -21.39 -5.38 10.05
N ALA A 558 -21.81 -4.11 9.93
CA ALA A 558 -23.16 -3.75 9.51
C ALA A 558 -23.39 -4.03 8.02
N LEU A 559 -22.41 -3.69 7.17
CA LEU A 559 -22.47 -3.96 5.73
C LEU A 559 -22.54 -5.45 5.40
N THR A 560 -21.74 -6.26 6.09
CA THR A 560 -21.75 -7.74 5.95
C THR A 560 -23.07 -8.35 6.44
N ARG A 561 -23.66 -7.83 7.53
CA ARG A 561 -24.97 -8.28 8.05
C ARG A 561 -26.16 -7.90 7.16
N GLU A 562 -26.13 -6.74 6.52
CA GLU A 562 -27.22 -6.31 5.62
C GLU A 562 -27.22 -7.04 4.28
N SER A 563 -26.04 -7.36 3.73
CA SER A 563 -25.92 -7.93 2.39
C SER A 563 -25.76 -9.45 2.36
N GLY A 564 -25.10 -10.06 3.35
CA GLY A 564 -24.99 -11.52 3.52
C GLY A 564 -24.48 -12.30 2.30
N GLY A 565 -23.87 -11.64 1.30
CA GLY A 565 -23.51 -12.25 0.02
C GLY A 565 -24.70 -12.59 -0.92
N LEU A 566 -25.95 -12.28 -0.54
CA LEU A 566 -27.15 -12.62 -1.32
C LEU A 566 -27.62 -11.45 -2.18
N VAL A 567 -27.75 -11.69 -3.49
CA VAL A 567 -28.17 -10.70 -4.50
C VAL A 567 -29.40 -11.20 -5.25
N VAL A 568 -30.41 -10.34 -5.42
CA VAL A 568 -31.54 -10.62 -6.31
C VAL A 568 -31.10 -10.41 -7.76
N THR A 569 -31.12 -11.48 -8.55
CA THR A 569 -30.64 -11.47 -9.94
C THR A 569 -31.76 -11.44 -10.97
N GLY A 570 -33.02 -11.61 -10.56
CA GLY A 570 -34.13 -11.54 -11.50
C GLY A 570 -35.51 -11.63 -10.86
N ILE A 571 -36.50 -11.17 -11.62
CA ILE A 571 -37.93 -11.23 -11.29
C ILE A 571 -38.66 -11.77 -12.52
N SER A 572 -39.57 -12.75 -12.34
CA SER A 572 -40.35 -13.34 -13.43
C SER A 572 -41.80 -13.66 -13.00
N GLY A 573 -42.71 -13.82 -13.96
CA GLY A 573 -44.16 -13.87 -13.75
C GLY A 573 -44.95 -13.54 -15.02
N ALA A 574 -46.28 -13.45 -14.97
CA ALA A 574 -47.08 -12.97 -16.10
C ALA A 574 -46.89 -11.46 -16.33
N GLY A 575 -46.97 -10.99 -17.58
CA GLY A 575 -46.88 -9.57 -17.94
C GLY A 575 -48.20 -8.82 -17.81
N SER A 576 -49.32 -9.54 -17.85
CA SER A 576 -50.65 -8.99 -17.61
C SER A 576 -51.54 -10.01 -16.89
N ILE A 577 -52.51 -9.52 -16.12
CA ILE A 577 -53.50 -10.35 -15.43
C ILE A 577 -54.88 -9.67 -15.39
N GLN A 578 -55.92 -10.46 -15.11
CA GLN A 578 -57.27 -9.93 -14.91
C GLN A 578 -57.40 -9.27 -13.54
N ALA A 579 -58.09 -8.12 -13.47
CA ALA A 579 -58.45 -7.49 -12.21
C ALA A 579 -59.15 -8.47 -11.27
N GLY A 580 -58.72 -8.51 -10.00
CA GLY A 580 -59.23 -9.43 -8.98
C GLY A 580 -58.59 -10.82 -8.94
N SER A 581 -57.76 -11.20 -9.93
CA SER A 581 -57.02 -12.47 -9.90
C SER A 581 -55.76 -12.41 -9.03
N ASP A 582 -55.29 -13.58 -8.59
CA ASP A 582 -54.03 -13.72 -7.86
C ASP A 582 -52.83 -13.66 -8.83
N TYR A 583 -51.81 -12.89 -8.44
CA TYR A 583 -50.57 -12.74 -9.19
C TYR A 583 -49.41 -13.35 -8.41
N THR A 584 -48.70 -14.30 -9.00
CA THR A 584 -47.46 -14.84 -8.44
C THR A 584 -46.26 -14.30 -9.19
N VAL A 585 -45.34 -13.69 -8.44
CA VAL A 585 -44.04 -13.26 -8.92
C VAL A 585 -42.94 -14.13 -8.33
N SER A 586 -42.07 -14.66 -9.18
CA SER A 586 -40.89 -15.39 -8.76
C SER A 586 -39.67 -14.49 -8.70
N VAL A 587 -39.00 -14.45 -7.56
CA VAL A 587 -37.75 -13.73 -7.34
C VAL A 587 -36.59 -14.72 -7.32
N THR A 588 -35.58 -14.47 -8.14
CA THR A 588 -34.36 -15.29 -8.22
C THR A 588 -33.27 -14.62 -7.39
N THR A 589 -32.72 -15.35 -6.41
CA THR A 589 -31.64 -14.88 -5.54
C THR A 589 -30.43 -15.78 -5.70
N ARG A 590 -29.23 -15.19 -5.83
CA ARG A 590 -27.95 -15.89 -5.92
C ARG A 590 -27.08 -15.58 -4.70
N ASN A 591 -26.37 -16.59 -4.21
CA ASN A 591 -25.34 -16.43 -3.19
C ASN A 591 -23.97 -16.31 -3.85
N LEU A 592 -23.26 -15.22 -3.55
CA LEU A 592 -21.90 -14.95 -4.00
C LEU A 592 -20.83 -15.33 -2.97
N GLY A 593 -21.25 -15.76 -1.77
CA GLY A 593 -20.36 -16.23 -0.71
C GLY A 593 -20.15 -17.75 -0.72
N ASP A 594 -19.12 -18.16 0.01
CA ASP A 594 -18.68 -19.56 0.16
C ASP A 594 -19.40 -20.31 1.29
N GLU A 595 -20.30 -19.64 2.00
CA GLU A 595 -21.15 -20.21 3.05
C GLU A 595 -22.63 -20.03 2.74
N ARG A 596 -23.50 -20.84 3.38
CA ARG A 596 -24.96 -20.70 3.26
C ARG A 596 -25.41 -19.41 3.94
N ALA A 597 -26.15 -18.56 3.23
CA ALA A 597 -26.68 -17.32 3.75
C ALA A 597 -28.22 -17.25 3.68
N SER A 598 -28.82 -16.41 4.52
CA SER A 598 -30.25 -16.09 4.48
C SER A 598 -30.49 -14.58 4.59
N ARG A 599 -31.44 -14.07 3.80
CA ARG A 599 -31.80 -12.64 3.72
C ARG A 599 -33.31 -12.49 3.56
N THR A 600 -33.87 -11.42 4.14
CA THR A 600 -35.27 -11.05 3.88
C THR A 600 -35.32 -10.13 2.66
N VAL A 601 -35.98 -10.58 1.60
CA VAL A 601 -36.19 -9.82 0.37
C VAL A 601 -37.58 -9.17 0.42
N SER A 602 -37.64 -7.88 0.15
CA SER A 602 -38.90 -7.11 0.13
C SER A 602 -39.39 -6.97 -1.30
N VAL A 603 -40.51 -7.61 -1.64
CA VAL A 603 -41.13 -7.54 -2.96
C VAL A 603 -42.30 -6.56 -2.90
N ARG A 604 -42.31 -5.58 -3.80
CA ARG A 604 -43.32 -4.52 -3.85
C ARG A 604 -44.07 -4.53 -5.18
N ILE A 605 -45.39 -4.34 -5.13
CA ILE A 605 -46.27 -4.09 -6.29
C ILE A 605 -47.10 -2.85 -5.97
N GLY A 606 -46.85 -1.74 -6.66
CA GLY A 606 -47.50 -0.46 -6.39
C GLY A 606 -47.28 0.01 -4.94
N ASN A 607 -48.35 0.05 -4.13
CA ASN A 607 -48.30 0.39 -2.70
C ASN A 607 -48.24 -0.80 -1.74
N ARG A 608 -48.29 -2.04 -2.25
CA ARG A 608 -48.30 -3.26 -1.43
C ARG A 608 -46.90 -3.85 -1.37
N THR A 609 -46.43 -4.22 -0.17
CA THR A 609 -45.10 -4.82 0.05
C THR A 609 -45.24 -6.14 0.79
N ARG A 610 -44.47 -7.16 0.39
CA ARG A 610 -44.39 -8.48 1.00
C ARG A 610 -42.93 -8.83 1.25
N ASN A 611 -42.60 -9.21 2.48
CA ASN A 611 -41.25 -9.59 2.87
C ASN A 611 -41.15 -11.11 2.93
N VAL A 612 -40.11 -11.68 2.31
CA VAL A 612 -39.89 -13.13 2.26
C VAL A 612 -38.45 -13.44 2.61
N THR A 613 -38.24 -14.36 3.54
CA THR A 613 -36.90 -14.84 3.89
C THR A 613 -36.45 -15.91 2.88
N VAL A 614 -35.35 -15.62 2.20
CA VAL A 614 -34.71 -16.51 1.22
C VAL A 614 -33.42 -17.04 1.82
N ALA A 615 -33.20 -18.35 1.74
CA ALA A 615 -31.97 -19.01 2.18
C ALA A 615 -31.33 -19.74 1.01
N VAL A 616 -30.08 -19.38 0.68
CA VAL A 616 -29.40 -19.88 -0.51
C VAL A 616 -28.08 -20.54 -0.10
N PRO A 617 -27.79 -21.78 -0.56
CA PRO A 617 -26.49 -22.43 -0.35
C PRO A 617 -25.33 -21.61 -0.93
N ALA A 618 -24.09 -21.90 -0.48
CA ALA A 618 -22.87 -21.30 -1.02
C ALA A 618 -22.79 -21.43 -2.55
N GLY A 619 -22.49 -20.33 -3.26
CA GLY A 619 -22.49 -20.27 -4.74
C GLY A 619 -23.82 -20.62 -5.43
N GLY A 620 -24.89 -20.87 -4.67
CA GLY A 620 -26.16 -21.39 -5.16
C GLY A 620 -27.08 -20.31 -5.73
N VAL A 621 -28.15 -20.77 -6.38
CA VAL A 621 -29.28 -19.93 -6.84
C VAL A 621 -30.56 -20.53 -6.29
N THR A 622 -31.48 -19.69 -5.82
CA THR A 622 -32.81 -20.11 -5.35
C THR A 622 -33.87 -19.19 -5.93
N ARG A 623 -35.00 -19.78 -6.34
CA ARG A 623 -36.18 -19.05 -6.81
C ARG A 623 -37.25 -19.12 -5.73
N THR A 624 -37.87 -17.98 -5.45
CA THR A 624 -38.87 -17.84 -4.39
C THR A 624 -40.10 -17.14 -4.92
N ASP A 625 -41.25 -17.77 -4.77
CA ASP A 625 -42.54 -17.26 -5.27
C ASP A 625 -43.24 -16.41 -4.21
N VAL A 626 -43.76 -15.27 -4.64
CA VAL A 626 -44.49 -14.30 -3.81
C VAL A 626 -45.81 -13.98 -4.48
N THR A 627 -46.92 -14.22 -3.77
CA THR A 627 -48.27 -14.04 -4.32
C THR A 627 -48.94 -12.77 -3.78
N PHE A 628 -49.57 -12.03 -4.69
CA PHE A 628 -50.37 -10.84 -4.43
C PHE A 628 -51.79 -11.07 -4.92
N SER A 629 -52.78 -10.91 -4.05
CA SER A 629 -54.19 -11.12 -4.36
C SER A 629 -54.94 -9.81 -4.57
N SER A 630 -56.01 -9.85 -5.35
CA SER A 630 -56.96 -8.74 -5.54
C SER A 630 -56.31 -7.42 -5.98
N LEU A 631 -55.63 -7.45 -7.13
CA LEU A 631 -55.12 -6.24 -7.80
C LEU A 631 -56.26 -5.56 -8.59
N GLU A 632 -56.33 -4.24 -8.49
CA GLU A 632 -57.30 -3.41 -9.23
C GLU A 632 -56.79 -3.17 -10.66
N ALA A 633 -57.66 -2.71 -11.57
CA ALA A 633 -57.24 -2.41 -12.94
C ALA A 633 -56.24 -1.24 -12.96
N GLY A 634 -55.17 -1.38 -13.73
CA GLY A 634 -54.09 -0.38 -13.85
C GLY A 634 -52.73 -1.00 -14.14
N THR A 635 -51.74 -0.16 -14.41
CA THR A 635 -50.34 -0.56 -14.62
C THR A 635 -49.58 -0.43 -13.30
N TYR A 636 -48.88 -1.50 -12.92
CA TYR A 636 -48.08 -1.57 -11.70
C TYR A 636 -46.61 -1.82 -12.02
N THR A 637 -45.72 -1.20 -11.24
CA THR A 637 -44.32 -1.58 -11.18
C THR A 637 -44.12 -2.58 -10.03
N ILE A 638 -43.53 -3.72 -10.37
CA ILE A 638 -43.03 -4.73 -9.45
C ILE A 638 -41.56 -4.41 -9.18
N ALA A 639 -41.14 -4.42 -7.93
CA ALA A 639 -39.76 -4.18 -7.53
C ALA A 639 -39.31 -5.17 -6.45
N ALA A 640 -38.09 -5.68 -6.56
CA ALA A 640 -37.39 -6.39 -5.50
C ALA A 640 -35.89 -6.07 -5.60
N ASP A 641 -35.32 -5.45 -4.55
CA ASP A 641 -33.89 -5.10 -4.45
C ASP A 641 -33.33 -4.50 -5.77
N GLY A 642 -33.93 -3.40 -6.23
CA GLY A 642 -33.50 -2.66 -7.44
C GLY A 642 -33.88 -3.28 -8.78
N VAL A 643 -34.26 -4.56 -8.84
CA VAL A 643 -34.77 -5.21 -10.06
C VAL A 643 -36.25 -4.86 -10.24
N THR A 644 -36.64 -4.33 -11.40
CA THR A 644 -38.02 -3.91 -11.66
C THR A 644 -38.64 -4.53 -12.91
N ARG A 645 -39.97 -4.64 -12.90
CA ARG A 645 -40.79 -5.09 -14.03
C ARG A 645 -42.17 -4.46 -14.01
N SER A 646 -42.77 -4.21 -15.17
CA SER A 646 -44.15 -3.75 -15.29
C SER A 646 -45.16 -4.91 -15.33
N LEU A 647 -46.34 -4.68 -14.76
CA LEU A 647 -47.50 -5.58 -14.77
C LEU A 647 -48.76 -4.79 -15.14
N ASP A 648 -49.45 -5.22 -16.18
CA ASP A 648 -50.73 -4.61 -16.59
C ASP A 648 -51.92 -5.43 -16.08
N VAL A 649 -52.78 -4.80 -15.28
CA VAL A 649 -53.99 -5.42 -14.74
C VAL A 649 -55.20 -4.88 -15.50
N TYR A 650 -55.88 -5.76 -16.25
CA TYR A 650 -56.92 -5.37 -17.20
C TYR A 650 -58.33 -5.79 -16.79
N THR A 651 -59.34 -5.14 -17.38
CA THR A 651 -60.75 -5.52 -17.32
C THR A 651 -61.12 -6.36 -18.54
N THR A 652 -62.00 -7.35 -18.37
CA THR A 652 -62.30 -8.38 -19.38
C THR A 652 -63.17 -7.91 -20.56
N ARG A 653 -63.56 -6.62 -20.63
CA ARG A 653 -64.60 -6.11 -21.55
C ARG A 653 -64.24 -4.79 -22.24
N ALA A 654 -62.97 -4.49 -22.45
CA ALA A 654 -62.56 -3.33 -23.26
C ALA A 654 -61.84 -3.78 -24.53
N PHE A 655 -62.14 -3.14 -25.66
CA PHE A 655 -61.31 -3.27 -26.87
C PHE A 655 -60.07 -2.41 -26.76
N VAL A 656 -58.94 -2.91 -27.26
CA VAL A 656 -57.71 -2.13 -27.39
C VAL A 656 -57.30 -2.11 -28.85
N VAL A 657 -57.28 -0.91 -29.43
CA VAL A 657 -56.50 -0.64 -30.64
C VAL A 657 -55.06 -0.38 -30.15
N PRO A 658 -54.05 -1.16 -30.58
CA PRO A 658 -52.67 -0.94 -30.17
C PRO A 658 -52.25 0.51 -30.45
N GLN A 659 -51.49 1.14 -29.55
CA GLN A 659 -51.00 2.50 -29.78
C GLN A 659 -50.11 2.58 -31.01
N GLU A 660 -49.47 1.47 -31.37
CA GLU A 660 -48.60 1.33 -32.52
C GLU A 660 -49.40 1.20 -33.83
N TYR A 661 -50.74 1.15 -33.79
CA TYR A 661 -51.58 1.07 -34.98
C TYR A 661 -51.46 2.36 -35.82
N PRO A 662 -51.49 2.29 -37.18
CA PRO A 662 -51.22 3.46 -37.99
C PRO A 662 -52.22 4.61 -37.78
N ASP A 663 -51.72 5.80 -37.46
CA ASP A 663 -52.50 7.04 -37.40
C ASP A 663 -52.69 7.68 -38.77
N ARG A 664 -51.93 7.22 -39.79
CA ARG A 664 -51.99 7.71 -41.16
C ARG A 664 -52.08 6.58 -42.16
N ALA A 665 -52.85 6.77 -43.22
CA ALA A 665 -52.91 5.81 -44.32
C ALA A 665 -53.13 6.46 -45.69
N PRO A 666 -52.57 5.91 -46.78
CA PRO A 666 -52.85 6.40 -48.12
C PRO A 666 -54.31 6.15 -48.53
N PRO A 667 -54.90 7.06 -49.33
CA PRO A 667 -56.27 6.89 -49.81
C PRO A 667 -56.47 5.58 -50.56
N GLY A 668 -57.60 4.93 -50.32
CA GLY A 668 -57.99 3.73 -51.03
C GLY A 668 -57.07 2.53 -50.77
N THR A 669 -56.40 2.42 -49.62
CA THR A 669 -55.67 1.21 -49.18
C THR A 669 -56.56 0.30 -48.33
N THR A 670 -56.15 -0.94 -48.05
CA THR A 670 -56.85 -1.81 -47.07
C THR A 670 -56.04 -1.87 -45.79
N LEU A 671 -56.66 -1.51 -44.68
CA LEU A 671 -56.16 -1.71 -43.32
C LEU A 671 -56.80 -2.96 -42.72
N VAL A 672 -56.08 -3.69 -41.88
CA VAL A 672 -56.60 -4.82 -41.10
C VAL A 672 -56.67 -4.37 -39.65
N VAL A 673 -57.89 -4.19 -39.15
CA VAL A 673 -58.15 -3.61 -37.82
C VAL A 673 -58.30 -4.73 -36.80
N PRO A 674 -57.49 -4.77 -35.74
CA PRO A 674 -57.65 -5.73 -34.66
C PRO A 674 -58.76 -5.30 -33.70
N ALA A 675 -59.61 -6.24 -33.32
CA ALA A 675 -60.47 -6.16 -32.15
C ALA A 675 -60.00 -7.21 -31.15
N ALA A 676 -59.03 -6.82 -30.32
CA ALA A 676 -58.48 -7.68 -29.28
C ALA A 676 -58.74 -7.07 -27.89
N THR A 677 -58.82 -7.93 -26.88
CA THR A 677 -58.77 -7.51 -25.48
C THR A 677 -57.32 -7.11 -25.10
N PRO A 678 -57.08 -6.44 -23.95
CA PRO A 678 -55.74 -6.09 -23.50
C PRO A 678 -54.76 -7.27 -23.36
N ASN A 679 -55.26 -8.51 -23.25
CA ASN A 679 -54.45 -9.73 -23.20
C ASN A 679 -54.18 -10.35 -24.59
N GLY A 680 -54.46 -9.59 -25.66
CA GLY A 680 -54.23 -10.03 -27.05
C GLY A 680 -55.20 -11.11 -27.55
N THR A 681 -56.29 -11.40 -26.83
CA THR A 681 -57.31 -12.35 -27.28
C THR A 681 -58.20 -11.67 -28.31
N GLY A 682 -58.22 -12.19 -29.55
CA GLY A 682 -59.07 -11.71 -30.62
C GLY A 682 -60.55 -11.95 -30.34
N VAL A 683 -61.39 -10.96 -30.65
CA VAL A 683 -62.84 -11.01 -30.45
C VAL A 683 -63.52 -11.06 -31.81
N ALA A 684 -64.14 -12.19 -32.12
CA ALA A 684 -64.90 -12.38 -33.35
C ALA A 684 -66.20 -11.54 -33.37
N GLU A 685 -66.72 -11.25 -34.57
CA GLU A 685 -68.01 -10.55 -34.77
C GLU A 685 -68.09 -9.16 -34.10
N ALA A 686 -66.96 -8.53 -33.83
CA ALA A 686 -66.90 -7.11 -33.48
C ALA A 686 -67.09 -6.28 -34.75
N THR A 687 -67.81 -5.19 -34.63
CA THR A 687 -68.12 -4.28 -35.74
C THR A 687 -67.08 -3.18 -35.81
N VAL A 688 -66.42 -3.06 -36.96
CA VAL A 688 -65.40 -2.05 -37.24
C VAL A 688 -65.95 -1.05 -38.26
N THR A 689 -65.93 0.22 -37.92
CA THR A 689 -66.48 1.32 -38.74
C THR A 689 -65.41 2.37 -39.02
N LEU A 690 -65.27 2.82 -40.27
CA LEU A 690 -64.37 3.89 -40.70
C LEU A 690 -65.06 4.75 -41.77
N GLY A 691 -65.52 5.95 -41.38
CA GLY A 691 -66.40 6.76 -42.22
C GLY A 691 -67.71 6.02 -42.53
N ASP A 692 -68.09 5.94 -43.81
CA ASP A 692 -69.31 5.25 -44.25
C ASP A 692 -69.12 3.72 -44.45
N ARG A 693 -67.97 3.17 -44.06
CA ARG A 693 -67.62 1.76 -44.30
C ARG A 693 -67.64 0.96 -43.00
N GLN A 694 -68.14 -0.26 -43.08
CA GLN A 694 -68.29 -1.16 -41.95
C GLN A 694 -67.83 -2.58 -42.33
N ALA A 695 -67.18 -3.28 -41.41
CA ALA A 695 -66.76 -4.67 -41.55
C ALA A 695 -66.90 -5.40 -40.20
N GLN A 696 -67.04 -6.72 -40.22
CA GLN A 696 -67.01 -7.54 -39.00
C GLN A 696 -65.70 -8.29 -38.86
N THR A 697 -65.26 -8.50 -37.63
CA THR A 697 -64.04 -9.24 -37.33
C THR A 697 -64.23 -10.75 -37.51
N THR A 698 -63.17 -11.40 -38.00
CA THR A 698 -63.11 -12.86 -38.19
C THR A 698 -62.97 -13.60 -36.85
N GLY A 699 -62.92 -14.93 -36.89
CA GLY A 699 -62.60 -15.76 -35.72
C GLY A 699 -61.25 -15.43 -35.04
N GLU A 700 -60.34 -14.77 -35.76
CA GLU A 700 -59.04 -14.29 -35.24
C GLU A 700 -59.13 -12.87 -34.64
N GLY A 701 -60.32 -12.26 -34.66
CA GLY A 701 -60.54 -10.93 -34.11
C GLY A 701 -59.99 -9.79 -34.98
N VAL A 702 -59.91 -9.96 -36.30
CA VAL A 702 -59.42 -8.93 -37.22
C VAL A 702 -60.44 -8.62 -38.33
N ALA A 703 -60.54 -7.36 -38.75
CA ALA A 703 -61.44 -6.93 -39.84
C ALA A 703 -60.69 -6.12 -40.91
N PRO A 704 -60.67 -6.56 -42.19
CA PRO A 704 -60.13 -5.76 -43.28
C PRO A 704 -61.10 -4.63 -43.66
N ILE A 705 -60.66 -3.37 -43.55
CA ILE A 705 -61.43 -2.18 -43.92
C ILE A 705 -60.70 -1.37 -44.99
N ARG A 706 -61.44 -0.91 -46.01
CA ARG A 706 -60.86 -0.07 -47.06
C ARG A 706 -60.81 1.38 -46.55
N VAL A 707 -59.65 2.02 -46.65
CA VAL A 707 -59.43 3.44 -46.32
C VAL A 707 -60.16 4.33 -47.33
N PRO A 708 -60.87 5.40 -46.89
CA PRO A 708 -61.53 6.35 -47.78
C PRO A 708 -60.62 6.87 -48.91
N THR A 709 -61.21 7.21 -50.06
CA THR A 709 -60.45 7.75 -51.21
C THR A 709 -60.24 9.26 -51.15
N THR A 710 -60.98 9.93 -50.26
CA THR A 710 -60.90 11.36 -49.96
C THR A 710 -59.95 11.58 -48.79
N GLU A 711 -59.00 12.49 -48.97
CA GLU A 711 -58.10 12.92 -47.89
C GLU A 711 -58.90 13.63 -46.78
N GLY A 712 -58.49 13.44 -45.53
CA GLY A 712 -59.21 13.95 -44.35
C GLY A 712 -58.99 13.10 -43.11
N GLU A 713 -59.52 13.56 -41.99
CA GLU A 713 -59.50 12.86 -40.70
C GLU A 713 -60.76 12.01 -40.54
N TYR A 714 -60.59 10.74 -40.16
CA TYR A 714 -61.67 9.78 -39.97
C TYR A 714 -61.52 9.09 -38.62
N THR A 715 -62.64 8.83 -37.96
CA THR A 715 -62.66 8.03 -36.73
C THR A 715 -62.91 6.57 -37.07
N LEU A 716 -61.94 5.72 -36.71
CA LEU A 716 -62.09 4.27 -36.67
C LEU A 716 -62.76 3.89 -35.36
N THR A 717 -63.83 3.11 -35.42
CA THR A 717 -64.58 2.66 -34.24
C THR A 717 -64.68 1.15 -34.22
N VAL A 718 -64.41 0.51 -33.08
CA VAL A 718 -64.59 -0.93 -32.85
C VAL A 718 -65.59 -1.13 -31.72
N GLU A 719 -66.71 -1.78 -32.02
CA GLU A 719 -67.82 -1.96 -31.08
C GLU A 719 -68.39 -3.38 -31.11
N LYS A 720 -68.85 -3.84 -29.94
CA LYS A 720 -69.58 -5.11 -29.76
C LYS A 720 -70.40 -5.01 -28.49
N GLU A 721 -71.61 -5.57 -28.51
CA GLU A 721 -72.46 -5.60 -27.32
C GLU A 721 -71.73 -6.25 -26.12
N GLY A 722 -71.74 -5.58 -24.97
CA GLY A 722 -71.04 -6.02 -23.77
C GLY A 722 -69.56 -5.67 -23.69
N TYR A 723 -69.00 -4.95 -24.68
CA TYR A 723 -67.65 -4.40 -24.68
C TYR A 723 -67.69 -2.87 -24.70
N GLU A 724 -66.69 -2.24 -24.07
CA GLU A 724 -66.44 -0.80 -24.23
C GLU A 724 -65.91 -0.52 -25.65
N THR A 725 -66.54 0.44 -26.32
CA THR A 725 -66.17 0.88 -27.67
C THR A 725 -64.77 1.48 -27.69
N ALA A 726 -63.92 1.04 -28.61
CA ALA A 726 -62.62 1.65 -28.87
C ALA A 726 -62.70 2.57 -30.09
N THR A 727 -62.07 3.75 -30.00
CA THR A 727 -61.97 4.72 -31.08
C THR A 727 -60.52 5.05 -31.38
N HIS A 728 -60.17 5.18 -32.65
CA HIS A 728 -58.84 5.57 -33.13
C HIS A 728 -58.96 6.60 -34.24
N THR A 729 -58.13 7.63 -34.24
CA THR A 729 -58.15 8.66 -35.28
C THR A 729 -57.20 8.27 -36.41
N LEU A 730 -57.70 8.29 -37.65
CA LEU A 730 -56.93 7.98 -38.86
C LEU A 730 -56.94 9.18 -39.82
N VAL A 731 -55.78 9.71 -40.13
CA VAL A 731 -55.58 10.76 -41.14
C VAL A 731 -55.26 10.13 -42.49
N VAL A 732 -56.09 10.41 -43.48
CA VAL A 732 -55.93 9.90 -44.85
C VAL A 732 -55.21 10.94 -45.70
N GLU A 733 -54.01 10.61 -46.17
CA GLU A 733 -53.11 11.52 -46.87
C GLU A 733 -52.26 10.78 -47.92
N ARG A 734 -52.15 11.33 -49.13
CA ARG A 734 -51.28 10.76 -50.18
C ARG A 734 -49.81 10.82 -49.78
N GLY A 735 -49.05 9.81 -50.21
CA GLY A 735 -47.61 9.74 -49.94
C GLY A 735 -47.23 9.14 -48.57
N THR A 736 -48.21 8.81 -47.72
CA THR A 736 -47.97 8.12 -46.46
C THR A 736 -47.29 6.75 -46.70
N PRO A 737 -46.14 6.44 -46.05
CA PRO A 737 -45.49 5.15 -46.18
C PRO A 737 -46.30 4.05 -45.48
N ARG A 738 -46.18 2.81 -45.97
CA ARG A 738 -46.82 1.62 -45.36
C ARG A 738 -45.77 0.84 -44.58
N GLU A 739 -45.72 1.07 -43.29
CA GLU A 739 -44.72 0.50 -42.39
C GLU A 739 -45.30 -0.63 -41.54
N LEU A 740 -44.43 -1.53 -41.08
CA LEU A 740 -44.81 -2.48 -40.03
C LEU A 740 -45.01 -1.73 -38.73
N THR A 741 -45.80 -2.30 -37.83
CA THR A 741 -45.89 -1.83 -36.45
C THR A 741 -45.02 -2.73 -35.59
N GLY A 742 -44.38 -2.17 -34.57
CA GLY A 742 -43.47 -2.91 -33.72
C GLY A 742 -43.62 -2.51 -32.26
N ARG A 743 -43.49 -3.48 -31.37
CA ARG A 743 -43.33 -3.29 -29.92
C ARG A 743 -42.13 -4.09 -29.46
N ILE A 744 -41.35 -3.52 -28.54
CA ILE A 744 -40.22 -4.18 -27.91
C ILE A 744 -40.36 -4.09 -26.40
N ASP A 745 -40.11 -5.20 -25.72
CA ASP A 745 -40.09 -5.30 -24.27
C ASP A 745 -38.83 -6.03 -23.80
N VAL A 746 -38.28 -5.63 -22.65
CA VAL A 746 -37.11 -6.27 -22.05
C VAL A 746 -37.48 -6.70 -20.64
N GLN A 747 -37.28 -7.97 -20.33
CA GLN A 747 -37.67 -8.54 -19.05
C GLN A 747 -36.45 -9.15 -18.34
N PRO A 748 -36.09 -8.64 -17.13
CA PRO A 748 -36.61 -7.42 -16.48
C PRO A 748 -36.13 -6.13 -17.17
N SER A 749 -36.80 -4.99 -16.91
CA SER A 749 -36.46 -3.68 -17.50
C SER A 749 -35.21 -3.05 -16.87
N THR A 750 -34.95 -3.41 -15.62
CA THR A 750 -33.76 -3.03 -14.86
C THR A 750 -33.16 -4.29 -14.25
N GLY A 751 -31.85 -4.49 -14.42
CA GLY A 751 -31.14 -5.70 -13.99
C GLY A 751 -29.71 -5.42 -13.53
N THR A 752 -29.01 -6.48 -13.11
CA THR A 752 -27.58 -6.44 -12.78
C THR A 752 -26.77 -7.12 -13.89
N ARG A 753 -25.44 -7.07 -13.85
CA ARG A 753 -24.59 -7.88 -14.76
C ARG A 753 -24.77 -9.40 -14.64
N LEU A 754 -25.46 -9.88 -13.60
CA LEU A 754 -25.78 -11.29 -13.39
C LEU A 754 -27.21 -11.64 -13.82
N THR A 755 -27.96 -10.63 -14.24
CA THR A 755 -29.29 -10.80 -14.81
C THR A 755 -29.12 -11.14 -16.28
N ASP A 756 -29.74 -12.24 -16.71
CA ASP A 756 -29.82 -12.62 -18.11
C ASP A 756 -31.19 -12.14 -18.65
N PRO A 757 -31.30 -10.92 -19.21
CA PRO A 757 -32.58 -10.41 -19.69
C PRO A 757 -33.06 -11.17 -20.94
N ILE A 758 -34.37 -11.16 -21.14
CA ILE A 758 -35.02 -11.66 -22.35
C ILE A 758 -35.63 -10.46 -23.07
N VAL A 759 -35.30 -10.31 -24.36
CA VAL A 759 -35.89 -9.27 -25.21
C VAL A 759 -36.99 -9.90 -26.06
N GLU A 760 -38.20 -9.35 -25.95
CA GLU A 760 -39.35 -9.76 -26.74
C GLU A 760 -39.71 -8.66 -27.75
N ILE A 761 -39.76 -9.03 -29.02
CA ILE A 761 -40.15 -8.15 -30.12
C ILE A 761 -41.45 -8.69 -30.71
N GLN A 762 -42.48 -7.84 -30.76
CA GLN A 762 -43.75 -8.12 -31.43
C GLN A 762 -43.87 -7.24 -32.67
N LEU A 763 -44.10 -7.85 -33.83
CA LEU A 763 -44.24 -7.17 -35.11
C LEU A 763 -45.64 -7.40 -35.65
N GLY A 764 -46.31 -6.34 -36.11
CA GLY A 764 -47.64 -6.38 -36.71
C GLY A 764 -47.64 -5.85 -38.15
N ASN A 765 -48.43 -6.47 -39.03
CA ASN A 765 -48.71 -5.95 -40.36
C ASN A 765 -50.15 -5.44 -40.44
N PRO A 766 -50.39 -4.12 -40.26
CA PRO A 766 -51.74 -3.56 -40.30
C PRO A 766 -52.29 -3.42 -41.73
N TRP A 767 -51.54 -3.77 -42.76
CA TRP A 767 -51.93 -3.57 -44.15
C TRP A 767 -52.47 -4.86 -44.76
N GLY A 768 -53.47 -4.78 -45.63
CA GLY A 768 -54.02 -5.93 -46.36
C GLY A 768 -53.09 -6.53 -47.43
N THR A 769 -51.78 -6.27 -47.36
CA THR A 769 -50.76 -6.72 -48.33
C THR A 769 -49.66 -7.50 -47.64
N PHE A 770 -49.12 -8.52 -48.31
CA PHE A 770 -48.01 -9.31 -47.80
C PHE A 770 -46.68 -8.52 -47.82
N PHE A 771 -45.92 -8.62 -46.73
CA PHE A 771 -44.59 -8.01 -46.60
C PHE A 771 -43.52 -9.05 -46.30
N VAL A 772 -42.38 -8.88 -46.96
CA VAL A 772 -41.09 -9.47 -46.57
C VAL A 772 -40.19 -8.33 -46.12
N ARG A 773 -39.71 -8.38 -44.87
CA ARG A 773 -38.88 -7.32 -44.29
C ARG A 773 -37.72 -7.90 -43.50
N ASN A 774 -36.57 -7.23 -43.59
CA ASN A 774 -35.51 -7.43 -42.62
C ASN A 774 -35.79 -6.51 -41.43
N VAL A 775 -35.75 -7.10 -40.24
CA VAL A 775 -35.92 -6.40 -38.97
C VAL A 775 -34.66 -6.63 -38.15
N SER A 776 -34.06 -5.54 -37.70
CA SER A 776 -32.83 -5.54 -36.93
C SER A 776 -33.09 -5.01 -35.53
N LEU A 777 -32.64 -5.74 -34.52
CA LEU A 777 -32.50 -5.25 -33.16
C LEU A 777 -31.11 -4.62 -33.03
N VAL A 778 -31.06 -3.32 -32.78
CA VAL A 778 -29.83 -2.58 -32.51
C VAL A 778 -29.68 -2.45 -31.00
N THR A 779 -28.59 -3.01 -30.46
CA THR A 779 -28.18 -2.86 -29.06
C THR A 779 -26.80 -2.15 -29.00
N PRO A 780 -26.30 -1.79 -27.80
CA PRO A 780 -25.00 -1.11 -27.68
C PRO A 780 -23.82 -1.95 -28.15
N SER A 781 -23.94 -3.27 -28.10
CA SER A 781 -22.85 -4.22 -28.33
C SER A 781 -22.97 -4.98 -29.64
N THR A 782 -24.18 -5.12 -30.20
CA THR A 782 -24.40 -5.90 -31.41
C THR A 782 -25.65 -5.45 -32.19
N VAL A 783 -25.76 -5.93 -33.42
CA VAL A 783 -26.95 -5.76 -34.28
C VAL A 783 -27.40 -7.15 -34.74
N GLU A 784 -28.56 -7.59 -34.29
CA GLU A 784 -29.14 -8.90 -34.64
C GLU A 784 -30.24 -8.70 -35.68
N THR A 785 -30.19 -9.42 -36.81
CA THR A 785 -31.14 -9.22 -37.93
C THR A 785 -31.90 -10.49 -38.27
N ARG A 786 -33.22 -10.39 -38.45
CA ARG A 786 -34.10 -11.47 -38.86
C ARG A 786 -34.97 -11.05 -40.06
N THR A 787 -35.14 -11.95 -41.02
CA THR A 787 -36.10 -11.77 -42.10
C THR A 787 -37.46 -12.30 -41.65
N VAL A 788 -38.49 -11.47 -41.77
CA VAL A 788 -39.88 -11.82 -41.42
C VAL A 788 -40.79 -11.74 -42.64
N GLU A 789 -41.67 -12.72 -42.74
CA GLU A 789 -42.70 -12.82 -43.77
C GLU A 789 -44.08 -12.66 -43.14
N MET A 790 -44.80 -11.62 -43.52
CA MET A 790 -46.02 -11.20 -42.82
C MET A 790 -47.17 -10.97 -43.80
N ALA A 791 -48.16 -11.86 -43.77
CA ALA A 791 -49.47 -11.61 -44.38
C ALA A 791 -50.19 -10.43 -43.72
N GLY A 792 -51.19 -9.87 -44.39
CA GLY A 792 -51.97 -8.76 -43.83
C GLY A 792 -52.74 -9.19 -42.59
N GLY A 793 -52.62 -8.43 -41.51
CA GLY A 793 -53.18 -8.75 -40.21
C GLY A 793 -52.34 -9.69 -39.34
N ASN A 794 -51.23 -10.24 -39.85
CA ASN A 794 -50.39 -11.16 -39.08
C ASN A 794 -49.59 -10.42 -37.99
N VAL A 795 -49.42 -11.08 -36.84
CA VAL A 795 -48.57 -10.64 -35.73
C VAL A 795 -47.54 -11.74 -35.44
N THR A 796 -46.26 -11.39 -35.43
CA THR A 796 -45.16 -12.32 -35.15
C THR A 796 -44.41 -11.90 -33.89
N ARG A 797 -44.08 -12.87 -33.04
CA ARG A 797 -43.27 -12.67 -31.82
C ARG A 797 -41.89 -13.28 -32.00
N ILE A 798 -40.86 -12.52 -31.68
CA ILE A 798 -39.46 -12.93 -31.68
C ILE A 798 -38.95 -12.77 -30.24
N THR A 799 -38.33 -13.83 -29.71
CA THR A 799 -37.73 -13.81 -28.38
C THR A 799 -36.24 -14.01 -28.54
N LEU A 800 -35.44 -13.11 -27.95
CA LEU A 800 -33.99 -13.12 -28.01
C LEU A 800 -33.41 -13.19 -26.61
N SER A 801 -32.38 -14.01 -26.45
CA SER A 801 -31.64 -14.16 -25.19
C SER A 801 -30.63 -13.03 -24.96
N ALA A 802 -30.16 -12.90 -23.72
CA ALA A 802 -29.07 -12.00 -23.36
C ALA A 802 -27.82 -12.18 -24.25
N ALA A 803 -27.48 -13.42 -24.60
CA ALA A 803 -26.34 -13.73 -25.45
C ALA A 803 -26.52 -13.25 -26.90
N GLU A 804 -27.71 -13.44 -27.48
CA GLU A 804 -28.03 -13.00 -28.85
C GLU A 804 -28.13 -11.47 -28.95
N THR A 805 -28.56 -10.81 -27.87
CA THR A 805 -28.73 -9.35 -27.82
C THR A 805 -27.47 -8.61 -27.38
N GLY A 806 -26.41 -9.34 -27.00
CA GLY A 806 -25.20 -8.76 -26.42
C GLY A 806 -25.44 -8.05 -25.08
N LEU A 807 -26.58 -8.33 -24.43
CA LEU A 807 -26.93 -7.87 -23.09
C LEU A 807 -26.36 -8.78 -22.01
N ASP A 808 -25.06 -9.09 -22.11
CA ASP A 808 -24.37 -10.06 -21.27
C ASP A 808 -23.56 -9.40 -20.12
N ARG A 809 -22.76 -10.20 -19.42
CA ARG A 809 -21.96 -9.78 -18.26
C ARG A 809 -20.91 -8.70 -18.56
N ARG A 810 -20.66 -8.37 -19.83
CA ARG A 810 -19.65 -7.40 -20.27
C ARG A 810 -20.16 -5.95 -20.24
N LEU A 811 -21.47 -5.72 -20.11
CA LEU A 811 -22.04 -4.38 -20.03
C LEU A 811 -21.69 -3.67 -18.72
N THR A 812 -21.35 -2.38 -18.81
CA THR A 812 -21.14 -1.51 -17.65
C THR A 812 -22.49 -1.06 -17.03
N PRO A 813 -22.51 -0.59 -15.77
CA PRO A 813 -23.71 0.07 -15.25
C PRO A 813 -24.09 1.28 -16.12
N GLY A 814 -25.38 1.46 -16.38
CA GLY A 814 -25.90 2.51 -17.24
C GLY A 814 -27.23 2.15 -17.90
N THR A 815 -27.81 3.12 -18.61
CA THR A 815 -29.05 2.93 -19.38
C THR A 815 -28.71 2.71 -20.85
N TYR A 816 -29.28 1.67 -21.43
CA TYR A 816 -29.04 1.26 -22.81
C TYR A 816 -30.32 1.32 -23.63
N ASP A 817 -30.27 2.03 -24.76
CA ASP A 817 -31.35 2.06 -25.74
C ASP A 817 -31.33 0.79 -26.60
N LEU A 818 -32.48 0.11 -26.70
CA LEU A 818 -32.72 -0.97 -27.64
C LEU A 818 -33.69 -0.48 -28.70
N ARG A 819 -33.31 -0.62 -29.98
CA ARG A 819 -34.11 -0.13 -31.11
C ARG A 819 -34.41 -1.25 -32.08
N VAL A 820 -35.68 -1.41 -32.42
CA VAL A 820 -36.12 -2.29 -33.50
C VAL A 820 -36.24 -1.46 -34.77
N VAL A 821 -35.50 -1.83 -35.80
CA VAL A 821 -35.40 -1.10 -37.07
C VAL A 821 -35.85 -2.00 -38.21
N SER A 822 -36.67 -1.48 -39.12
CA SER A 822 -37.00 -2.15 -40.39
C SER A 822 -36.72 -1.23 -41.57
N ASN A 823 -35.89 -1.68 -42.50
CA ASN A 823 -35.48 -0.90 -43.68
C ASN A 823 -35.04 0.55 -43.39
N GLY A 824 -34.38 0.77 -42.26
CA GLY A 824 -33.91 2.09 -41.84
C GLY A 824 -34.91 2.93 -41.03
N THR A 825 -36.17 2.53 -40.93
CA THR A 825 -37.14 3.16 -40.02
C THR A 825 -37.13 2.48 -38.66
N VAL A 826 -37.04 3.26 -37.58
CA VAL A 826 -37.18 2.77 -36.20
C VAL A 826 -38.66 2.46 -35.94
N LEU A 827 -38.99 1.19 -35.71
CA LEU A 827 -40.34 0.74 -35.40
C LEU A 827 -40.68 0.92 -33.92
N ALA A 828 -39.73 0.62 -33.03
CA ALA A 828 -39.92 0.69 -31.58
C ALA A 828 -38.60 0.92 -30.87
N THR A 829 -38.65 1.58 -29.71
CA THR A 829 -37.50 1.77 -28.81
C THR A 829 -37.92 1.42 -27.39
N THR A 830 -37.01 0.80 -26.64
CA THR A 830 -37.12 0.61 -25.19
C THR A 830 -35.76 0.80 -24.55
N THR A 831 -35.72 0.88 -23.23
CA THR A 831 -34.50 1.07 -22.45
C THR A 831 -34.28 -0.08 -21.48
N TYR A 832 -33.06 -0.58 -21.40
CA TYR A 832 -32.62 -1.52 -20.38
C TYR A 832 -31.61 -0.84 -19.46
N GLU A 833 -31.86 -0.86 -18.15
CA GLU A 833 -30.97 -0.25 -17.16
C GLU A 833 -30.17 -1.31 -16.40
N VAL A 834 -28.84 -1.18 -16.40
CA VAL A 834 -27.93 -2.03 -15.63
C VAL A 834 -27.48 -1.30 -14.37
N THR A 835 -27.82 -1.85 -13.19
CA THR A 835 -27.48 -1.29 -11.87
C THR A 835 -26.22 -1.93 -11.27
N GLY A 836 -25.44 -1.13 -10.51
CA GLY A 836 -24.07 -1.46 -10.10
C GLY A 836 -23.82 -1.79 -8.62
N ASP A 837 -24.62 -1.32 -7.68
CA ASP A 837 -24.07 -1.06 -6.32
C ASP A 837 -24.20 -2.23 -5.31
N GLU A 838 -25.27 -3.02 -5.38
CA GLU A 838 -25.58 -4.04 -4.36
C GLU A 838 -24.68 -5.29 -4.45
N ARG A 839 -24.27 -5.66 -5.67
CA ARG A 839 -23.31 -6.74 -5.95
C ARG A 839 -21.96 -6.45 -5.30
N ILE A 840 -21.56 -5.21 -5.34
CA ILE A 840 -20.22 -4.76 -4.95
C ILE A 840 -20.12 -4.78 -3.42
N ALA A 841 -21.18 -4.37 -2.72
CA ALA A 841 -21.31 -4.55 -1.27
C ALA A 841 -21.26 -6.02 -0.84
N ALA A 842 -22.01 -6.89 -1.52
CA ALA A 842 -22.06 -8.33 -1.22
C ALA A 842 -20.73 -9.05 -1.48
N THR A 843 -20.00 -8.64 -2.54
CA THR A 843 -18.69 -9.21 -2.89
C THR A 843 -17.59 -8.67 -1.97
N LEU A 844 -17.63 -7.39 -1.61
CA LEU A 844 -16.77 -6.80 -0.58
C LEU A 844 -16.99 -7.47 0.78
N ALA A 845 -18.23 -7.86 1.09
CA ALA A 845 -18.58 -8.58 2.31
C ALA A 845 -18.06 -10.02 2.35
N SER A 846 -17.94 -10.71 1.20
CA SER A 846 -17.45 -12.09 1.13
C SER A 846 -15.94 -12.19 0.89
N GLN A 847 -15.37 -11.30 0.06
CA GLN A 847 -13.97 -11.32 -0.35
C GLN A 847 -13.11 -10.27 0.36
N GLY A 848 -13.70 -9.28 1.03
CA GLY A 848 -12.97 -8.23 1.73
C GLY A 848 -12.79 -8.53 3.21
N GLU A 849 -11.54 -8.51 3.68
CA GLU A 849 -11.21 -8.56 5.09
C GLU A 849 -10.89 -7.14 5.58
N TYR A 850 -11.77 -6.60 6.43
CA TYR A 850 -11.51 -5.35 7.13
C TYR A 850 -10.53 -5.56 8.28
N SER A 851 -9.63 -4.62 8.48
CA SER A 851 -8.85 -4.51 9.70
C SER A 851 -8.60 -3.08 10.12
N SER A 852 -8.58 -2.86 11.43
CA SER A 852 -8.12 -1.60 12.01
C SER A 852 -6.62 -1.45 11.78
N GLY A 853 -6.19 -0.26 11.38
CA GLY A 853 -4.79 0.01 11.06
C GLY A 853 -4.51 0.07 9.56
N THR A 854 -3.24 0.30 9.24
CA THR A 854 -2.77 0.29 7.85
C THR A 854 -2.39 -1.13 7.43
N ALA A 855 -2.58 -1.44 6.15
CA ALA A 855 -2.23 -2.75 5.61
C ALA A 855 -0.72 -3.05 5.73
N VAL A 856 0.13 -2.03 5.55
CA VAL A 856 1.58 -2.17 5.73
C VAL A 856 1.95 -2.45 7.19
N GLY A 857 1.25 -1.83 8.15
CA GLY A 857 1.40 -2.14 9.58
C GLY A 857 1.09 -3.61 9.89
N ARG A 858 0.00 -4.14 9.34
CA ARG A 858 -0.36 -5.57 9.46
C ARG A 858 0.63 -6.49 8.78
N ALA A 859 1.10 -6.15 7.58
CA ALA A 859 2.13 -6.93 6.90
C ALA A 859 3.40 -7.05 7.74
N ILE A 860 3.84 -5.94 8.34
CA ILE A 860 4.96 -5.91 9.26
C ILE A 860 4.65 -6.76 10.50
N GLU A 861 3.46 -6.67 11.08
CA GLU A 861 3.06 -7.46 12.25
C GLU A 861 2.96 -8.97 11.96
N ASN A 862 2.47 -9.35 10.77
CA ASN A 862 2.37 -10.74 10.34
C ASN A 862 3.76 -11.35 10.06
N VAL A 863 4.68 -10.57 9.48
CA VAL A 863 6.03 -11.05 9.12
C VAL A 863 7.02 -10.96 10.28
N PHE A 864 6.90 -9.95 11.15
CA PHE A 864 7.90 -9.67 12.21
C PHE A 864 7.34 -9.82 13.63
N GLY A 865 6.05 -10.10 13.77
CA GLY A 865 5.39 -10.06 15.07
C GLY A 865 5.26 -8.64 15.60
N ASN A 866 5.02 -8.52 16.91
CA ASN A 866 4.92 -7.21 17.55
C ASN A 866 6.30 -6.51 17.63
N VAL A 867 6.59 -5.62 16.67
CA VAL A 867 7.85 -4.83 16.60
C VAL A 867 8.10 -4.00 17.86
N GLN A 868 7.06 -3.65 18.63
CA GLN A 868 7.25 -2.95 19.92
C GLN A 868 8.02 -3.80 20.92
N VAL A 869 7.88 -5.13 20.88
CA VAL A 869 8.66 -6.05 21.71
C VAL A 869 10.14 -5.95 21.36
N LEU A 870 10.47 -5.90 20.07
CA LEU A 870 11.84 -5.71 19.60
C LEU A 870 12.41 -4.38 20.12
N PHE A 871 11.67 -3.28 19.99
CA PHE A 871 12.12 -1.98 20.51
C PHE A 871 12.29 -1.98 22.03
N LEU A 872 11.38 -2.60 22.77
CA LEU A 872 11.47 -2.72 24.22
C LEU A 872 12.72 -3.52 24.64
N VAL A 873 13.03 -4.60 23.92
CA VAL A 873 14.23 -5.42 24.15
C VAL A 873 15.51 -4.62 23.86
N ILE A 874 15.57 -3.89 22.75
CA ILE A 874 16.72 -3.06 22.38
C ILE A 874 16.92 -1.94 23.42
N VAL A 875 15.86 -1.24 23.84
CA VAL A 875 15.93 -0.23 24.91
C VAL A 875 16.35 -0.86 26.24
N GLY A 876 15.83 -2.04 26.57
CA GLY A 876 16.17 -2.77 27.79
C GLY A 876 17.64 -3.16 27.85
N LEU A 877 18.18 -3.72 26.76
CA LEU A 877 19.59 -4.07 26.64
C LEU A 877 20.51 -2.84 26.67
N ALA A 878 20.11 -1.75 25.99
CA ALA A 878 20.83 -0.47 26.08
C ALA A 878 20.82 0.08 27.52
N GLY A 879 19.68 -0.03 28.21
CA GLY A 879 19.55 0.32 29.63
C GLY A 879 20.48 -0.51 30.51
N LEU A 880 20.52 -1.84 30.32
CA LEU A 880 21.43 -2.74 31.04
C LEU A 880 22.91 -2.40 30.79
N SER A 881 23.28 -2.11 29.54
CA SER A 881 24.64 -1.67 29.18
C SER A 881 25.01 -0.37 29.90
N THR A 882 24.07 0.58 29.92
CA THR A 882 24.22 1.88 30.60
C THR A 882 24.37 1.70 32.11
N VAL A 883 23.59 0.81 32.72
CA VAL A 883 23.72 0.46 34.13
C VAL A 883 25.10 -0.11 34.42
N GLY A 884 25.59 -1.04 33.59
CA GLY A 884 26.94 -1.58 33.70
C GLY A 884 28.03 -0.51 33.64
N GLY A 885 28.01 0.35 32.61
CA GLY A 885 29.01 1.40 32.42
C GLY A 885 29.01 2.46 33.52
N THR A 886 27.82 2.91 33.94
CA THR A 886 27.69 3.87 35.05
C THR A 886 28.05 3.24 36.40
N THR A 887 27.71 1.96 36.63
CA THR A 887 28.12 1.19 37.82
C THR A 887 29.63 1.14 37.95
N ALA A 888 30.37 0.91 36.86
CA ALA A 888 31.83 0.95 36.87
C ALA A 888 32.38 2.33 37.27
N THR A 889 31.77 3.39 36.75
CA THR A 889 32.14 4.78 37.05
C THR A 889 31.86 5.14 38.51
N PHE A 890 30.69 4.80 39.04
CA PHE A 890 30.35 5.05 40.44
C PHE A 890 31.15 4.15 41.39
N ALA A 891 31.34 2.88 41.07
CA ALA A 891 32.21 1.98 41.85
C ALA A 891 33.62 2.56 41.98
N TYR A 892 34.12 3.21 40.92
CA TYR A 892 35.39 3.94 40.96
C TYR A 892 35.34 5.16 41.89
N ALA A 893 34.35 6.04 41.71
CA ALA A 893 34.23 7.25 42.52
C ALA A 893 34.07 6.94 44.02
N VAL A 894 33.23 5.96 44.34
CA VAL A 894 33.00 5.52 45.72
C VAL A 894 34.22 4.80 46.29
N HIS A 895 34.99 4.08 45.46
CA HIS A 895 36.26 3.48 45.89
C HIS A 895 37.29 4.53 46.32
N ALA A 896 37.42 5.61 45.54
CA ALA A 896 38.33 6.72 45.86
C ALA A 896 38.00 7.36 47.23
N SER A 897 36.72 7.37 47.59
CA SER A 897 36.20 7.97 48.83
C SER A 897 35.99 6.94 49.96
N ARG A 898 36.53 5.71 49.84
CA ARG A 898 36.35 4.64 50.84
C ARG A 898 36.77 5.02 52.25
N ARG A 899 37.85 5.79 52.39
CA ARG A 899 38.35 6.24 53.68
C ARG A 899 37.36 7.21 54.33
N GLU A 900 36.79 8.13 53.57
CA GLU A 900 35.77 9.07 54.03
C GLU A 900 34.49 8.34 54.44
N ILE A 901 34.03 7.38 53.63
CA ILE A 901 32.88 6.53 53.95
C ILE A 901 33.14 5.72 55.23
N GLY A 902 34.36 5.19 55.39
CA GLY A 902 34.79 4.51 56.61
C GLY A 902 34.76 5.41 57.85
N ILE A 903 35.14 6.69 57.71
CA ILE A 903 35.05 7.70 58.78
C ILE A 903 33.57 7.96 59.13
N TYR A 904 32.71 8.22 58.14
CA TYR A 904 31.27 8.43 58.39
C TYR A 904 30.61 7.24 59.09
N ARG A 905 30.96 6.01 58.69
CA ARG A 905 30.47 4.79 59.35
C ARG A 905 31.02 4.63 60.77
N ALA A 906 32.29 5.01 61.00
CA ALA A 906 32.89 4.98 62.33
C ALA A 906 32.30 6.04 63.27
N THR A 907 31.83 7.17 62.74
CA THR A 907 31.14 8.23 63.49
C THR A 907 29.63 7.99 63.65
N GLY A 908 29.14 6.78 63.38
CA GLY A 908 27.75 6.38 63.64
C GLY A 908 26.75 6.58 62.50
N ALA A 909 27.19 6.88 61.27
CA ALA A 909 26.27 6.92 60.13
C ALA A 909 25.75 5.52 59.79
N GLY A 910 24.42 5.34 59.86
CA GLY A 910 23.76 4.10 59.45
C GLY A 910 23.88 3.82 57.94
N PRO A 911 23.74 2.55 57.51
CA PRO A 911 23.87 2.15 56.10
C PRO A 911 22.89 2.90 55.18
N TRP A 912 21.67 3.19 55.66
CA TRP A 912 20.68 3.98 54.93
C TRP A 912 21.13 5.43 54.67
N ARG A 913 21.82 6.05 55.63
CA ARG A 913 22.34 7.41 55.48
C ARG A 913 23.46 7.47 54.44
N ILE A 914 24.30 6.45 54.37
CA ILE A 914 25.35 6.32 53.35
C ILE A 914 24.72 6.12 51.96
N LEU A 915 23.69 5.27 51.86
CA LEU A 915 22.95 5.05 50.61
C LEU A 915 22.28 6.34 50.10
N TRP A 916 21.62 7.09 50.99
CA TRP A 916 20.97 8.35 50.63
C TRP A 916 21.97 9.42 50.16
N LEU A 917 23.12 9.53 50.84
CA LEU A 917 24.18 10.45 50.44
C LEU A 917 24.76 10.09 49.07
N LEU A 918 24.97 8.80 48.80
CA LEU A 918 25.42 8.31 47.49
C LEU A 918 24.39 8.55 46.40
N PHE A 919 23.10 8.34 46.68
CA PHE A 919 22.01 8.64 45.76
C PHE A 919 21.93 10.13 45.42
N ALA A 920 22.02 11.01 46.43
CA ALA A 920 22.01 12.45 46.23
C ALA A 920 23.22 12.94 45.43
N ASP A 921 24.41 12.39 45.70
CA ASP A 921 25.62 12.70 44.93
C ASP A 921 25.54 12.18 43.49
N ALA A 922 24.99 10.99 43.30
CA ALA A 922 24.74 10.44 41.98
C ALA A 922 23.79 11.32 41.19
N LEU A 923 22.70 11.81 41.80
CA LEU A 923 21.75 12.72 41.15
C LEU A 923 22.41 14.04 40.74
N ARG A 924 23.26 14.62 41.62
CA ARG A 924 24.01 15.86 41.33
C ARG A 924 24.95 15.73 40.13
N VAL A 925 25.51 14.53 39.90
CA VAL A 925 26.36 14.24 38.73
C VAL A 925 25.52 13.84 37.51
N ALA A 926 24.46 13.05 37.72
CA ALA A 926 23.63 12.47 36.66
C ALA A 926 22.79 13.53 35.94
N VAL A 927 22.23 14.51 36.64
CA VAL A 927 21.42 15.59 36.02
C VAL A 927 22.22 16.38 34.98
N PRO A 928 23.37 17.01 35.31
CA PRO A 928 24.16 17.71 34.31
C PRO A 928 24.74 16.77 33.26
N ALA A 929 25.13 15.53 33.63
CA ALA A 929 25.56 14.53 32.66
C ALA A 929 24.47 14.21 31.63
N ALA A 930 23.22 14.02 32.07
CA ALA A 930 22.08 13.70 31.21
C ALA A 930 21.73 14.86 30.28
N LEU A 931 21.79 16.11 30.76
CA LEU A 931 21.56 17.30 29.94
C LEU A 931 22.63 17.44 28.84
N VAL A 932 23.91 17.29 29.19
CA VAL A 932 25.01 17.34 28.20
C VAL A 932 24.92 16.16 27.24
N ALA A 933 24.64 14.95 27.75
CA ALA A 933 24.44 13.76 26.95
C ALA A 933 23.31 13.92 25.93
N PHE A 934 22.18 14.47 26.35
CA PHE A 934 21.06 14.77 25.46
C PHE A 934 21.43 15.81 24.41
N GLY A 935 22.10 16.90 24.79
CA GLY A 935 22.55 17.91 23.84
C GLY A 935 23.51 17.34 22.78
N LEU A 936 24.47 16.51 23.20
CA LEU A 936 25.39 15.82 22.29
C LEU A 936 24.67 14.84 21.37
N ALA A 937 23.77 14.03 21.90
CA ALA A 937 22.99 13.07 21.11
C ALA A 937 22.08 13.78 20.10
N ALA A 938 21.39 14.85 20.52
CA ALA A 938 20.53 15.64 19.64
C ALA A 938 21.32 16.36 18.54
N ALA A 939 22.50 16.93 18.86
CA ALA A 939 23.37 17.57 17.88
C ALA A 939 23.92 16.54 16.87
N LEU A 940 24.35 15.37 17.35
CA LEU A 940 24.81 14.28 16.48
C LEU A 940 23.69 13.80 15.56
N LEU A 941 22.50 13.52 16.10
CA LEU A 941 21.35 13.09 15.30
C LEU A 941 20.97 14.15 14.27
N ARG A 942 21.00 15.43 14.63
CA ARG A 942 20.74 16.51 13.67
C ARG A 942 21.75 16.49 12.52
N GLY A 943 23.04 16.33 12.82
CA GLY A 943 24.07 16.16 11.78
C GLY A 943 23.85 14.92 10.91
N LEU A 944 23.34 13.83 11.49
CA LEU A 944 23.01 12.61 10.74
C LEU A 944 21.77 12.77 9.86
N VAL A 945 20.76 13.53 10.29
CA VAL A 945 19.62 13.92 9.45
C VAL A 945 20.08 14.77 8.27
N GLU A 946 20.96 15.76 8.51
CA GLU A 946 21.47 16.65 7.46
C GLU A 946 22.39 15.93 6.46
N ALA A 947 22.99 14.80 6.85
CA ALA A 947 23.83 13.98 6.00
C ALA A 947 23.10 12.73 5.41
N ASP A 948 21.76 12.71 5.51
CA ASP A 948 20.88 11.63 5.00
C ASP A 948 21.24 10.22 5.50
N PHE A 949 21.84 10.13 6.69
CA PHE A 949 22.13 8.85 7.35
C PHE A 949 20.92 8.26 8.08
N LEU A 950 19.83 9.03 8.22
CA LEU A 950 18.60 8.64 8.91
C LEU A 950 17.43 8.50 7.92
N VAL A 951 17.70 7.94 6.74
CA VAL A 951 16.71 7.56 5.74
C VAL A 951 16.69 6.04 5.63
N VAL A 952 15.51 5.45 5.71
CA VAL A 952 15.30 3.99 5.63
C VAL A 952 14.09 3.71 4.73
N PHE A 953 14.28 2.93 3.68
CA PHE A 953 13.28 2.70 2.62
C PHE A 953 12.70 4.00 2.03
N GLY A 954 13.53 5.05 1.96
CA GLY A 954 13.10 6.39 1.50
C GLY A 954 12.34 7.20 2.56
N VAL A 955 12.08 6.61 3.73
CA VAL A 955 11.38 7.26 4.85
C VAL A 955 12.38 7.99 5.73
N ARG A 956 12.13 9.29 5.97
CA ARG A 956 13.03 10.11 6.77
C ARG A 956 12.69 9.95 8.24
N LEU A 957 13.64 9.46 9.04
CA LEU A 957 13.44 9.26 10.47
C LEU A 957 13.50 10.60 11.20
N SER A 958 12.34 11.15 11.54
CA SER A 958 12.25 12.38 12.33
C SER A 958 12.55 12.09 13.81
N VAL A 959 13.51 12.81 14.39
CA VAL A 959 13.83 12.69 15.83
C VAL A 959 12.71 13.38 16.63
N PRO A 960 11.96 12.65 17.48
CA PRO A 960 10.86 13.25 18.23
C PRO A 960 11.42 14.09 19.39
N LEU A 961 11.56 15.39 19.17
CA LEU A 961 11.93 16.36 20.20
C LEU A 961 10.71 16.88 20.98
N SER A 962 9.66 16.07 21.09
CA SER A 962 8.48 16.45 21.86
C SER A 962 8.84 16.59 23.35
N PRO A 963 8.25 17.55 24.09
CA PRO A 963 8.58 17.76 25.50
C PRO A 963 8.43 16.48 26.34
N PHE A 964 7.46 15.63 26.00
CA PHE A 964 7.24 14.35 26.64
C PHE A 964 8.39 13.36 26.36
N ALA A 965 8.80 13.19 25.10
CA ALA A 965 9.90 12.28 24.74
C ALA A 965 11.22 12.72 25.37
N VAL A 966 11.49 14.03 25.36
CA VAL A 966 12.68 14.61 26.02
C VAL A 966 12.64 14.36 27.52
N GLY A 967 11.51 14.64 28.17
CA GLY A 967 11.32 14.40 29.60
C GLY A 967 11.48 12.93 30.00
N ALA A 968 10.85 12.02 29.25
CA ALA A 968 10.96 10.58 29.47
C ALA A 968 12.40 10.07 29.30
N THR A 969 13.10 10.54 28.27
CA THR A 969 14.48 10.13 27.98
C THR A 969 15.45 10.63 29.07
N LEU A 970 15.33 11.89 29.49
CA LEU A 970 16.14 12.45 30.58
C LEU A 970 15.85 11.75 31.91
N LEU A 971 14.58 11.54 32.25
CA LEU A 971 14.18 10.83 33.46
C LEU A 971 14.72 9.40 33.47
N GLY A 972 14.60 8.69 32.34
CA GLY A 972 15.15 7.34 32.17
C GLY A 972 16.67 7.31 32.38
N ALA A 973 17.41 8.21 31.73
CA ALA A 973 18.87 8.33 31.88
C ALA A 973 19.29 8.60 33.34
N ILE A 974 18.62 9.53 34.01
CA ILE A 974 18.88 9.88 35.42
C ILE A 974 18.57 8.68 36.33
N THR A 975 17.44 8.00 36.09
CA THR A 975 17.01 6.84 36.87
C THR A 975 18.02 5.70 36.77
N LEU A 976 18.49 5.38 35.55
CA LEU A 976 19.51 4.36 35.34
C LEU A 976 20.81 4.69 36.07
N ALA A 977 21.29 5.93 35.99
CA ALA A 977 22.49 6.36 36.71
C ALA A 977 22.33 6.26 38.24
N ALA A 978 21.16 6.64 38.75
CA ALA A 978 20.86 6.56 40.18
C ALA A 978 20.76 5.11 40.69
N VAL A 979 20.12 4.22 39.92
CA VAL A 979 20.05 2.78 40.20
C VAL A 979 21.46 2.17 40.23
N SER A 980 22.33 2.52 39.29
CA SER A 980 23.73 2.08 39.28
C SER A 980 24.49 2.51 40.52
N ALA A 981 24.33 3.77 40.95
CA ALA A 981 24.98 4.28 42.16
C ALA A 981 24.46 3.59 43.42
N LEU A 982 23.16 3.30 43.51
CA LEU A 982 22.56 2.55 44.60
C LEU A 982 23.09 1.11 44.66
N GLY A 983 23.21 0.43 43.52
CA GLY A 983 23.79 -0.92 43.46
C GLY A 983 25.21 -0.98 44.02
N VAL A 984 26.06 -0.02 43.66
CA VAL A 984 27.41 0.15 44.25
C VAL A 984 27.31 0.46 45.75
N GLY A 985 26.41 1.36 46.12
CA GLY A 985 26.21 1.82 47.49
C GLY A 985 25.80 0.69 48.43
N ILE A 986 24.94 -0.23 48.00
CA ILE A 986 24.49 -1.39 48.78
C ILE A 986 25.69 -2.25 49.16
N VAL A 987 26.52 -2.61 48.18
CA VAL A 987 27.71 -3.45 48.42
C VAL A 987 28.65 -2.82 49.44
N ILE A 988 28.80 -1.49 49.43
CA ILE A 988 29.72 -0.76 50.31
C ILE A 988 29.10 -0.47 51.68
N ALA A 989 27.80 -0.17 51.75
CA ALA A 989 27.09 0.07 52.99
C ALA A 989 27.12 -1.14 53.93
N TYR A 990 27.11 -2.37 53.37
CA TYR A 990 27.19 -3.62 54.13
C TYR A 990 28.63 -4.09 54.43
N THR A 991 29.68 -3.47 53.88
CA THR A 991 31.07 -3.81 54.26
C THR A 991 31.47 -3.26 55.62
N MET A 992 32.05 -4.10 56.49
CA MET A 992 32.47 -3.73 57.85
C MET A 992 33.43 -2.51 57.85
N PRO A 993 33.25 -1.53 58.77
CA PRO A 993 34.06 -0.30 58.82
C PRO A 993 35.56 -0.55 58.91
N GLN A 994 35.97 -1.59 59.64
CA GLN A 994 37.38 -1.97 59.81
C GLN A 994 38.05 -2.31 58.48
N ARG A 995 37.34 -2.97 57.55
CA ARG A 995 37.86 -3.30 56.21
C ARG A 995 37.94 -2.08 55.29
N LEU A 996 37.06 -1.10 55.50
CA LEU A 996 37.08 0.17 54.75
C LEU A 996 38.24 1.08 55.20
N LEU A 997 38.61 1.04 56.47
CA LEU A 997 39.71 1.82 57.05
C LEU A 997 41.09 1.16 56.89
N ALA A 998 41.17 -0.18 56.91
CA ALA A 998 42.43 -0.92 56.80
C ALA A 998 43.04 -0.93 55.38
N ALA A 999 42.25 -0.66 54.34
CA ALA A 999 42.70 -0.70 52.95
C ALA A 999 43.60 0.49 52.51
N GLY A 1000 43.93 1.40 53.43
CA GLY A 1000 44.79 2.56 53.19
C GLY A 1000 46.25 2.42 53.64
N ARG A 1001 46.72 1.20 53.92
CA ARG A 1001 48.14 0.91 54.22
C ARG A 1001 48.84 0.23 53.06
#